data_AF-A0A2U1MGA7-F1
#
_entry.id   AF-A0A2U1MGA7-F1
#
_cell.length_a   1.000
_cell.length_b   1.000
_cell.length_c   1.000
_cell.angle_alpha   90.00
_cell.angle_beta   90.00
_cell.angle_gamma   90.00
#
_symmetry.space_group_name_H-M   'P 1'
#
loop_
_entity.id
_entity.type
_entity.pdbx_description
1 polymer ?
#
loop_
_entity_poly.entity_id
_entity_poly.type
_entity_poly.pdbx_seq_one_letter_code
_entity_poly.pdbx_strand_id
1 'polypeptide(L)'
;MLLCIIILWIFIQDQIDSTTKLPIILAKGAGHFVTISSFDEVDECPKINKLSIASSMSDNLDDKNQCQYSGFNSKKASKKLLVPFKSTDQSLNNLDMSSIPVSSASSTSSSVLTSIGVNGSSKKQQDCIRNMVNFNASIWGYQFLKYDEREDLVVEKQLVDDLTHVVKIELIRITTSSHESMQHTKLIQLIDAVQRLGIAYHFEEEIEEALQHIYGTYGEQWIDKNNLESTSLWFRLLRQHGFNVSPEIFKNYMGGDGTFKEALCNDAQGTLALYEAAYMRVEGEQILDKALEFTKMHLDIISKNPSCDSSLRTQIQQALTQPLRRSLERLEALRYIPIYQQETSHNEVLLKLEKLDFNVLRSMHKKELSQICKWRKDLDMLNKLPYVRDRVIEGYLWILSIYYEPQYSQTRIFLMKTCMWLVVLDDTFDNYGTYEELEIFTQAVDMVNKLPISCLDMLPEYMKLIYEELVNSHMEMEELLEKEGKQYQIHYVREMRGALTLEEYISVSMVTSTYSLIIARSYVGRGDIVTEESFKWVSRYPPIVKASFVILRLMDDIVSHKEEQERCHVATSIECYAKESGASEEEACAFISKKVVDGWKVINKESLRPTDVPFFLVMPAINLARMCDVLYNVNDGFTHAGEEVINYIKLLFLHPILV
;
A
#
# COMPACT_ATOMS: atom_id res chain seq x y z
N MET A 1 -20.73 -0.70 1.05
CA MET A 1 -21.40 -0.13 2.28
C MET A 1 -21.60 -1.12 3.41
N LEU A 2 -21.96 -2.37 3.09
CA LEU A 2 -22.50 -3.30 4.07
C LEU A 2 -21.41 -3.79 5.04
N LEU A 3 -20.17 -3.96 4.52
CA LEU A 3 -18.95 -4.14 5.31
C LEU A 3 -18.78 -3.00 6.34
N CYS A 4 -18.97 -1.76 5.91
CA CYS A 4 -18.90 -0.57 6.75
C CYS A 4 -19.95 -0.61 7.88
N ILE A 5 -21.19 -0.96 7.56
CA ILE A 5 -22.32 -0.97 8.51
C ILE A 5 -22.13 -2.07 9.57
N ILE A 6 -21.65 -3.25 9.19
CA ILE A 6 -21.50 -4.35 10.15
C ILE A 6 -20.24 -4.16 11.00
N ILE A 7 -19.16 -3.61 10.45
CA ILE A 7 -18.03 -3.11 11.25
C ILE A 7 -18.51 -2.03 12.23
N LEU A 8 -19.35 -1.07 11.81
CA LEU A 8 -19.98 -0.10 12.74
C LEU A 8 -20.78 -0.78 13.85
N TRP A 9 -21.63 -1.75 13.50
CA TRP A 9 -22.53 -2.43 14.44
C TRP A 9 -21.77 -3.17 15.55
N ILE A 10 -20.67 -3.83 15.18
CA ILE A 10 -19.73 -4.50 16.08
C ILE A 10 -19.10 -3.50 17.07
N PHE A 11 -18.65 -2.34 16.58
CA PHE A 11 -17.99 -1.33 17.43
C PHE A 11 -18.95 -0.63 18.40
N ILE A 12 -20.23 -0.48 18.03
CA ILE A 12 -21.24 0.18 18.87
C ILE A 12 -21.60 -0.67 20.10
N GLN A 13 -21.58 -2.01 20.01
CA GLN A 13 -21.86 -2.87 21.17
C GLN A 13 -20.79 -2.78 22.27
N ASP A 14 -19.51 -2.64 21.90
CA ASP A 14 -18.39 -2.59 22.86
C ASP A 14 -18.18 -1.20 23.49
N GLN A 15 -19.00 -0.19 23.17
CA GLN A 15 -18.90 1.19 23.70
C GLN A 15 -20.19 1.73 24.35
N ILE A 16 -21.33 1.03 24.25
CA ILE A 16 -22.54 1.43 25.00
C ILE A 16 -22.44 0.93 26.44
N ASP A 17 -21.89 1.80 27.29
CA ASP A 17 -22.24 1.77 28.70
C ASP A 17 -23.75 2.11 28.83
N SER A 18 -24.44 1.39 29.71
CA SER A 18 -25.87 1.00 29.60
C SER A 18 -26.96 2.10 29.64
N THR A 19 -26.62 3.38 29.46
CA THR A 19 -27.49 4.52 29.80
C THR A 19 -27.80 5.53 28.69
N THR A 20 -27.15 5.46 27.51
CA THR A 20 -27.38 6.47 26.44
C THR A 20 -27.95 5.86 25.15
N LYS A 21 -29.25 6.07 24.89
CA LYS A 21 -29.89 5.72 23.62
C LYS A 21 -29.90 6.92 22.67
N LEU A 22 -29.07 6.93 21.63
CA LEU A 22 -29.27 7.79 20.46
C LEU A 22 -30.11 7.05 19.39
N PRO A 23 -31.04 7.73 18.71
CA PRO A 23 -31.74 7.16 17.56
C PRO A 23 -30.85 7.23 16.30
N ILE A 24 -30.56 6.08 15.71
CA ILE A 24 -29.83 5.97 14.44
C ILE A 24 -30.83 6.14 13.28
N ILE A 25 -30.54 7.04 12.34
CA ILE A 25 -31.33 7.22 11.12
C ILE A 25 -30.74 6.31 10.03
N LEU A 26 -31.47 5.25 9.67
CA LEU A 26 -31.13 4.38 8.55
C LEU A 26 -31.82 4.86 7.27
N ALA A 27 -31.02 5.21 6.25
CA ALA A 27 -31.53 5.50 4.92
C ALA A 27 -31.86 4.19 4.18
N LYS A 28 -33.16 3.90 4.00
CA LYS A 28 -33.60 2.77 3.15
C LYS A 28 -33.95 3.30 1.76
N GLY A 29 -33.28 2.77 0.74
CA GLY A 29 -33.47 3.19 -0.66
C GLY A 29 -34.84 2.80 -1.21
N ALA A 30 -35.86 3.65 -1.02
CA ALA A 30 -37.11 3.72 -1.81
C ALA A 30 -38.00 4.90 -1.38
N GLY A 31 -37.48 6.13 -1.37
CA GLY A 31 -38.28 7.37 -1.45
C GLY A 31 -39.27 7.72 -0.32
N HIS A 32 -39.43 6.94 0.75
CA HIS A 32 -40.33 7.25 1.87
C HIS A 32 -39.66 6.97 3.23
N PHE A 33 -39.58 8.00 4.07
CA PHE A 33 -39.16 7.87 5.47
C PHE A 33 -40.29 7.27 6.31
N VAL A 34 -40.00 6.24 7.12
CA VAL A 34 -40.93 5.69 8.10
C VAL A 34 -40.26 5.68 9.47
N THR A 35 -40.65 6.61 10.34
CA THR A 35 -40.38 6.54 11.77
C THR A 35 -41.31 5.52 12.41
N ILE A 36 -40.76 4.46 13.02
CA ILE A 36 -41.53 3.51 13.83
C ILE A 36 -41.60 4.05 15.26
N SER A 37 -42.81 4.32 15.76
CA SER A 37 -43.05 4.76 17.14
C SER A 37 -44.32 4.13 17.72
N SER A 38 -44.15 3.19 18.65
CA SER A 38 -45.10 2.72 19.69
C SER A 38 -44.34 1.72 20.56
N PHE A 39 -44.54 1.59 21.88
CA PHE A 39 -45.77 1.77 22.67
C PHE A 39 -45.63 2.70 23.89
N ASP A 40 -46.62 3.59 24.02
CA ASP A 40 -47.49 3.95 25.16
C ASP A 40 -46.99 4.05 26.62
N GLU A 41 -47.20 5.25 27.18
CA GLU A 41 -47.60 5.65 28.56
C GLU A 41 -46.73 5.19 29.76
N VAL A 42 -46.38 6.04 30.74
CA VAL A 42 -47.21 7.01 31.51
C VAL A 42 -46.40 8.25 31.93
N ASP A 43 -47.06 9.42 31.98
CA ASP A 43 -46.85 10.70 32.72
C ASP A 43 -45.48 11.03 33.40
N GLU A 44 -44.98 12.28 33.48
CA GLU A 44 -45.63 13.62 33.49
C GLU A 44 -44.80 14.68 32.71
N CYS A 45 -45.40 15.86 32.45
CA CYS A 45 -44.73 17.05 31.89
C CYS A 45 -44.96 18.28 32.80
N PRO A 46 -43.96 19.14 33.02
CA PRO A 46 -43.97 20.45 32.34
C PRO A 46 -42.56 20.91 31.87
N LYS A 47 -42.33 21.31 30.61
CA LYS A 47 -42.70 22.56 29.89
C LYS A 47 -41.83 23.81 30.21
N ILE A 48 -41.42 24.51 29.12
CA ILE A 48 -41.10 25.97 29.02
C ILE A 48 -39.70 26.37 29.59
N ASN A 49 -38.82 27.18 28.96
CA ASN A 49 -38.73 27.96 27.69
C ASN A 49 -37.23 27.99 27.25
N LYS A 50 -36.83 27.92 25.96
CA LYS A 50 -36.80 28.96 24.88
C LYS A 50 -35.77 30.12 25.05
N LEU A 51 -35.16 30.50 23.92
CA LEU A 51 -34.25 31.65 23.63
C LEU A 51 -32.76 31.45 24.00
N SER A 52 -31.77 32.02 23.29
CA SER A 52 -31.68 32.47 21.87
C SER A 52 -30.23 32.82 21.54
N ILE A 53 -29.83 32.67 20.27
CA ILE A 53 -28.52 33.13 19.75
C ILE A 53 -28.43 34.67 19.83
N ALA A 54 -27.27 35.20 20.21
CA ALA A 54 -26.88 36.58 19.94
C ALA A 54 -25.35 36.70 19.76
N SER A 55 -24.94 37.27 18.62
CA SER A 55 -23.57 37.66 18.30
C SER A 55 -23.30 39.11 18.71
N SER A 56 -22.08 39.45 19.16
CA SER A 56 -21.50 40.79 18.90
C SER A 56 -19.98 40.80 19.08
N MET A 57 -19.33 41.71 18.37
CA MET A 57 -17.87 41.88 18.26
C MET A 57 -17.29 42.75 19.40
N SER A 58 -15.95 42.80 19.42
CA SER A 58 -15.10 44.01 19.51
C SER A 58 -14.22 44.22 20.76
N ASP A 59 -12.94 44.42 20.42
CA ASP A 59 -11.95 45.37 20.95
C ASP A 59 -11.21 45.15 22.28
N ASN A 60 -9.92 44.86 22.11
CA ASN A 60 -8.74 45.53 22.68
C ASN A 60 -8.63 45.73 24.21
N LEU A 61 -7.53 45.22 24.77
CA LEU A 61 -6.61 46.02 25.60
C LEU A 61 -5.22 45.38 25.68
N ASP A 62 -4.20 46.23 25.70
CA ASP A 62 -2.78 45.88 25.59
C ASP A 62 -2.11 45.42 26.90
N ASP A 63 -0.89 44.90 26.69
CA ASP A 63 0.33 45.19 27.47
C ASP A 63 0.81 44.25 28.61
N LYS A 64 2.05 43.77 28.39
CA LYS A 64 3.14 43.50 29.36
C LYS A 64 2.88 42.58 30.57
N ASN A 65 3.58 41.46 30.57
CA ASN A 65 4.86 41.42 31.31
C ASN A 65 5.82 40.32 30.82
N GLN A 66 7.10 40.69 30.69
CA GLN A 66 8.21 39.73 30.60
C GLN A 66 8.55 39.24 32.02
N CYS A 67 8.96 37.98 32.16
CA CYS A 67 10.06 37.66 33.06
C CYS A 67 10.81 36.41 32.60
N GLN A 68 12.12 36.55 32.44
CA GLN A 68 13.05 35.45 32.20
C GLN A 68 13.21 34.61 33.50
N TYR A 69 13.59 33.33 33.39
CA TYR A 69 14.89 32.88 33.93
C TYR A 69 15.30 31.50 33.41
N SER A 70 16.61 31.24 33.47
CA SER A 70 17.35 30.13 32.84
C SER A 70 17.24 28.78 33.55
N GLY A 71 17.37 27.69 32.78
CA GLY A 71 17.33 26.30 33.28
C GLY A 71 18.55 25.81 34.06
N PHE A 72 18.60 24.49 34.31
CA PHE A 72 19.83 23.74 34.59
C PHE A 72 19.66 22.23 34.31
N ASN A 73 20.77 21.51 34.41
CA ASN A 73 21.03 20.19 33.85
C ASN A 73 20.70 18.97 34.76
N SER A 74 20.43 17.84 34.09
CA SER A 74 20.88 16.48 34.43
C SER A 74 20.13 15.56 35.44
N LYS A 75 19.89 14.33 34.94
CA LYS A 75 20.19 12.99 35.53
C LYS A 75 19.80 12.67 37.00
N LYS A 76 18.95 11.63 37.16
CA LYS A 76 19.18 10.30 37.83
C LYS A 76 17.99 9.77 38.66
N ALA A 77 17.94 8.43 38.68
CA ALA A 77 17.50 7.55 39.78
C ALA A 77 15.99 7.28 39.98
N SER A 78 15.53 6.30 39.20
CA SER A 78 14.85 5.09 39.69
C SER A 78 14.72 4.89 41.21
N LYS A 79 13.50 4.54 41.66
CA LYS A 79 13.27 3.79 42.91
C LYS A 79 12.26 2.66 42.69
N LYS A 80 12.60 1.51 43.26
CA LYS A 80 11.81 0.26 43.28
C LYS A 80 10.54 0.41 44.10
N LEU A 81 9.53 -0.42 43.79
CA LEU A 81 8.74 -1.10 44.81
C LEU A 81 8.43 -2.52 44.32
N LEU A 82 8.98 -3.52 45.02
CA LEU A 82 8.84 -4.94 44.72
C LEU A 82 9.04 -5.69 46.05
N VAL A 83 7.97 -6.29 46.59
CA VAL A 83 8.00 -7.26 47.70
C VAL A 83 6.84 -8.26 47.45
N PRO A 84 7.02 -9.58 47.72
CA PRO A 84 6.16 -10.63 47.17
C PRO A 84 5.27 -11.31 48.21
N PHE A 85 4.44 -12.27 47.78
CA PHE A 85 3.98 -13.34 48.68
C PHE A 85 3.92 -14.72 47.98
N LYS A 86 4.25 -15.78 48.72
CA LYS A 86 4.15 -17.19 48.32
C LYS A 86 3.08 -17.88 49.18
N SER A 87 2.42 -18.90 48.63
CA SER A 87 2.11 -20.12 49.39
C SER A 87 1.90 -21.33 48.46
N THR A 88 2.58 -22.42 48.79
CA THR A 88 2.37 -23.80 48.29
C THR A 88 1.06 -24.38 48.89
N ASP A 89 0.47 -25.49 48.43
CA ASP A 89 1.08 -26.83 48.41
C ASP A 89 0.23 -27.95 47.75
N GLN A 90 0.92 -29.05 47.38
CA GLN A 90 0.50 -30.47 47.32
C GLN A 90 -0.75 -30.95 46.50
N SER A 91 -0.83 -32.21 45.99
CA SER A 91 0.14 -33.20 45.45
C SER A 91 -0.61 -34.48 44.99
N LEU A 92 0.02 -35.36 44.17
CA LEU A 92 -0.27 -36.80 43.96
C LEU A 92 -1.61 -37.16 43.23
N ASN A 93 -1.66 -37.94 42.15
CA ASN A 93 -0.97 -39.23 41.90
C ASN A 93 -0.87 -39.58 40.39
N ASN A 94 0.12 -40.44 40.06
CA ASN A 94 0.21 -41.15 38.78
C ASN A 94 -0.78 -42.33 38.70
N LEU A 95 -1.23 -42.72 37.50
CA LEU A 95 -1.53 -44.12 37.17
C LEU A 95 -1.41 -44.41 35.66
N ASP A 96 -0.42 -45.26 35.39
CA ASP A 96 -0.09 -46.11 34.24
C ASP A 96 -1.03 -46.23 33.00
N MET A 97 -0.42 -46.34 31.81
CA MET A 97 -1.04 -46.78 30.55
C MET A 97 -0.44 -48.12 30.11
N SER A 98 -1.26 -49.17 29.88
CA SER A 98 -0.82 -50.34 29.11
C SER A 98 -1.97 -51.14 28.46
N SER A 99 -1.63 -51.89 27.38
CA SER A 99 -2.41 -52.87 26.57
C SER A 99 -3.59 -52.34 25.70
N ILE A 100 -3.53 -52.23 24.36
CA ILE A 100 -3.30 -53.24 23.26
C ILE A 100 -4.44 -54.30 23.20
N PRO A 101 -4.99 -54.76 22.02
CA PRO A 101 -4.62 -54.52 20.60
C PRO A 101 -5.75 -54.13 19.60
N VAL A 102 -5.31 -53.85 18.37
CA VAL A 102 -6.02 -53.89 17.08
C VAL A 102 -6.54 -55.29 16.71
N SER A 103 -7.69 -55.41 16.04
CA SER A 103 -7.90 -56.43 15.00
C SER A 103 -8.91 -56.00 13.92
N SER A 104 -8.75 -56.59 12.74
CA SER A 104 -9.44 -56.26 11.48
C SER A 104 -10.53 -57.28 11.12
N ALA A 105 -11.53 -56.88 10.32
CA ALA A 105 -12.03 -57.68 9.20
C ALA A 105 -13.03 -56.90 8.32
N SER A 106 -12.88 -57.10 7.01
CA SER A 106 -13.82 -56.68 5.96
C SER A 106 -15.01 -57.65 5.82
N SER A 107 -16.18 -57.17 5.38
CA SER A 107 -16.87 -57.76 4.21
C SER A 107 -18.11 -56.99 3.76
N THR A 108 -18.36 -57.05 2.46
CA THR A 108 -19.50 -56.49 1.74
C THR A 108 -20.77 -57.35 1.88
N SER A 109 -21.94 -56.73 1.97
CA SER A 109 -23.12 -57.26 1.27
C SER A 109 -24.09 -56.12 0.89
N SER A 110 -24.69 -56.23 -0.29
CA SER A 110 -25.77 -55.33 -0.71
C SER A 110 -27.12 -55.94 -0.38
N SER A 111 -28.07 -55.13 0.04
CA SER A 111 -29.48 -55.46 -0.05
C SER A 111 -30.30 -54.23 -0.41
N VAL A 112 -31.04 -54.35 -1.51
CA VAL A 112 -32.03 -53.37 -1.96
C VAL A 112 -33.28 -53.56 -1.09
N LEU A 113 -33.75 -52.50 -0.43
CA LEU A 113 -35.09 -52.47 0.14
C LEU A 113 -35.79 -51.14 -0.15
N THR A 114 -37.07 -51.26 -0.47
CA THR A 114 -37.87 -50.27 -1.18
C THR A 114 -38.34 -49.13 -0.28
N SER A 115 -38.46 -47.96 -0.90
CA SER A 115 -39.14 -46.74 -0.43
C SER A 115 -40.26 -46.92 0.62
N ILE A 116 -40.13 -46.20 1.74
CA ILE A 116 -41.26 -45.67 2.50
C ILE A 116 -41.15 -44.15 2.44
N GLY A 117 -42.12 -43.50 1.81
CA GLY A 117 -42.12 -42.05 1.62
C GLY A 117 -42.45 -41.31 2.91
N VAL A 118 -41.53 -40.46 3.37
CA VAL A 118 -41.81 -39.44 4.39
C VAL A 118 -41.92 -38.11 3.69
N ASN A 119 -43.13 -37.55 3.63
CA ASN A 119 -43.37 -36.17 3.18
C ASN A 119 -42.83 -35.18 4.22
N GLY A 120 -41.51 -34.99 4.25
CA GLY A 120 -40.89 -33.82 4.86
C GLY A 120 -41.08 -32.62 3.92
N SER A 121 -41.73 -31.56 4.38
CA SER A 121 -41.93 -30.35 3.60
C SER A 121 -40.58 -29.73 3.22
N SER A 122 -40.23 -29.78 1.94
CA SER A 122 -39.18 -28.89 1.44
C SER A 122 -39.65 -27.46 1.64
N LYS A 123 -39.02 -26.76 2.59
CA LYS A 123 -38.96 -25.29 2.52
C LYS A 123 -38.36 -25.02 1.15
N LYS A 124 -39.17 -24.50 0.22
CA LYS A 124 -38.63 -23.90 -1.00
C LYS A 124 -37.65 -22.84 -0.52
N GLN A 125 -36.37 -23.07 -0.81
CA GLN A 125 -35.36 -22.04 -0.65
C GLN A 125 -35.83 -20.91 -1.57
N GLN A 126 -36.22 -19.80 -0.96
CA GLN A 126 -36.72 -18.66 -1.71
C GLN A 126 -35.53 -18.17 -2.52
N ASP A 127 -35.59 -18.27 -3.86
CA ASP A 127 -34.47 -17.90 -4.72
C ASP A 127 -34.10 -16.44 -4.43
N CYS A 128 -32.97 -16.26 -3.74
CA CYS A 128 -32.50 -14.94 -3.39
C CYS A 128 -32.03 -14.27 -4.66
N ILE A 129 -32.70 -13.19 -5.05
CA ILE A 129 -32.23 -12.33 -6.16
C ILE A 129 -30.99 -11.60 -5.64
N ARG A 130 -29.83 -12.21 -5.86
CA ARG A 130 -28.53 -11.59 -5.60
C ARG A 130 -28.27 -10.55 -6.69
N ASN A 131 -27.61 -9.46 -6.32
CA ASN A 131 -26.90 -8.66 -7.30
C ASN A 131 -25.83 -9.54 -7.95
N MET A 132 -25.47 -9.29 -9.20
CA MET A 132 -24.38 -10.00 -9.86
C MET A 132 -23.72 -9.07 -10.89
N VAL A 133 -22.55 -8.57 -10.55
CA VAL A 133 -21.67 -7.88 -11.50
C VAL A 133 -21.03 -8.94 -12.40
N ASN A 134 -21.19 -8.78 -13.72
CA ASN A 134 -20.65 -9.72 -14.70
C ASN A 134 -19.20 -9.35 -15.04
N PHE A 135 -18.25 -9.71 -14.18
CA PHE A 135 -16.84 -9.43 -14.40
C PHE A 135 -16.27 -10.16 -15.62
N ASN A 136 -15.50 -9.45 -16.43
CA ASN A 136 -14.75 -10.05 -17.54
C ASN A 136 -13.76 -11.10 -17.01
N ALA A 137 -13.75 -12.28 -17.66
CA ALA A 137 -12.80 -13.35 -17.37
C ALA A 137 -11.33 -12.89 -17.54
N SER A 138 -10.41 -13.52 -16.80
CA SER A 138 -8.97 -13.22 -16.92
C SER A 138 -8.43 -13.53 -18.32
N ILE A 139 -7.77 -12.54 -18.92
CA ILE A 139 -7.17 -12.66 -20.26
C ILE A 139 -5.95 -13.60 -20.29
N TRP A 140 -5.39 -13.93 -19.12
CA TRP A 140 -4.18 -14.75 -18.98
C TRP A 140 -4.45 -16.26 -18.99
N GLY A 141 -5.71 -16.66 -18.74
CA GLY A 141 -6.13 -18.06 -18.66
C GLY A 141 -5.19 -18.90 -17.79
N TYR A 142 -4.65 -19.98 -18.35
CA TYR A 142 -3.72 -20.88 -17.65
C TYR A 142 -2.23 -20.60 -17.92
N GLN A 143 -1.88 -19.46 -18.53
CA GLN A 143 -0.51 -19.18 -18.98
C GLN A 143 0.52 -19.23 -17.84
N PHE A 144 0.14 -18.78 -16.65
CA PHE A 144 1.00 -18.77 -15.46
C PHE A 144 0.90 -20.06 -14.61
N LEU A 145 0.03 -21.01 -14.95
CA LEU A 145 -0.18 -22.22 -14.15
C LEU A 145 1.08 -23.12 -14.10
N LYS A 146 1.89 -23.13 -15.16
CA LYS A 146 3.15 -23.89 -15.24
C LYS A 146 4.36 -22.98 -15.13
N TYR A 147 5.37 -23.47 -14.43
CA TYR A 147 6.72 -22.91 -14.38
C TYR A 147 7.69 -24.07 -14.62
N ASP A 148 8.48 -23.95 -15.67
CA ASP A 148 9.58 -24.85 -16.00
C ASP A 148 10.88 -24.09 -15.66
N GLU A 149 11.70 -24.66 -14.78
CA GLU A 149 12.94 -24.02 -14.32
C GLU A 149 14.02 -24.11 -15.41
N ARG A 150 14.70 -23.00 -15.71
CA ARG A 150 15.73 -22.98 -16.75
C ARG A 150 17.05 -23.56 -16.21
N GLU A 151 17.73 -24.35 -17.04
CA GLU A 151 19.03 -24.95 -16.71
C GLU A 151 20.15 -23.91 -16.54
N ASP A 152 20.06 -22.78 -17.27
CA ASP A 152 21.02 -21.67 -17.24
C ASP A 152 20.93 -20.80 -15.97
N LEU A 153 19.83 -20.89 -15.21
CA LEU A 153 19.52 -19.98 -14.10
C LEU A 153 20.56 -20.02 -12.97
N VAL A 154 21.26 -21.14 -12.77
CA VAL A 154 22.36 -21.25 -11.79
C VAL A 154 23.59 -20.47 -12.26
N VAL A 155 23.89 -20.49 -13.56
CA VAL A 155 25.03 -19.77 -14.15
C VAL A 155 24.73 -18.27 -14.23
N GLU A 156 23.50 -17.88 -14.58
CA GLU A 156 23.06 -16.47 -14.53
C GLU A 156 23.20 -15.89 -13.12
N LYS A 157 22.76 -16.62 -12.08
CA LYS A 157 22.89 -16.17 -10.68
C LYS A 157 24.34 -15.95 -10.26
N GLN A 158 25.23 -16.90 -10.54
CA GLN A 158 26.65 -16.72 -10.24
C GLN A 158 27.24 -15.50 -10.95
N LEU A 159 26.85 -15.25 -12.20
CA LEU A 159 27.31 -14.09 -12.96
C LEU A 159 26.72 -12.77 -12.43
N VAL A 160 25.50 -12.77 -11.89
CA VAL A 160 24.94 -11.63 -11.15
C VAL A 160 25.78 -11.36 -9.89
N ASP A 161 26.06 -12.38 -9.08
CA ASP A 161 26.88 -12.24 -7.86
C ASP A 161 28.29 -11.68 -8.17
N ASP A 162 28.94 -12.22 -9.20
CA ASP A 162 30.27 -11.79 -9.65
C ASP A 162 30.27 -10.31 -10.12
N LEU A 163 29.27 -9.90 -10.91
CA LEU A 163 29.17 -8.52 -11.42
C LEU A 163 28.75 -7.54 -10.31
N THR A 164 27.86 -7.94 -9.41
CA THR A 164 27.49 -7.18 -8.21
C THR A 164 28.73 -6.90 -7.35
N HIS A 165 29.63 -7.88 -7.17
CA HIS A 165 30.87 -7.66 -6.43
C HIS A 165 31.77 -6.58 -7.06
N VAL A 166 31.88 -6.54 -8.40
CA VAL A 166 32.64 -5.51 -9.13
C VAL A 166 32.06 -4.11 -8.89
N VAL A 167 30.74 -3.96 -8.99
CA VAL A 167 30.05 -2.66 -8.79
C VAL A 167 30.15 -2.20 -7.32
N LYS A 168 30.03 -3.12 -6.36
CA LYS A 168 30.21 -2.85 -4.92
C LYS A 168 31.60 -2.28 -4.63
N ILE A 169 32.65 -2.85 -5.21
CA ILE A 169 34.02 -2.32 -5.11
C ILE A 169 34.12 -0.92 -5.72
N GLU A 170 33.48 -0.66 -6.87
CA GLU A 170 33.52 0.66 -7.50
C GLU A 170 32.84 1.73 -6.64
N LEU A 171 31.66 1.46 -6.09
CA LEU A 171 30.96 2.35 -5.14
C LEU A 171 31.86 2.69 -3.94
N ILE A 172 32.38 1.67 -3.25
CA ILE A 172 33.27 1.86 -2.08
C ILE A 172 34.52 2.67 -2.45
N ARG A 173 35.14 2.39 -3.61
CA ARG A 173 36.34 3.10 -4.08
C ARG A 173 36.07 4.58 -4.35
N ILE A 174 34.91 4.91 -4.92
CA ILE A 174 34.55 6.31 -5.20
C ILE A 174 34.19 7.02 -3.89
N THR A 175 33.37 6.43 -3.02
CA THR A 175 33.00 6.99 -1.70
C THR A 175 34.22 7.24 -0.80
N THR A 176 35.23 6.36 -0.83
CA THR A 176 36.46 6.53 -0.04
C THR A 176 37.48 7.48 -0.67
N SER A 177 37.32 7.88 -1.94
CA SER A 177 38.23 8.80 -2.66
C SER A 177 38.01 10.28 -2.24
N SER A 178 38.28 10.53 -0.97
CA SER A 178 38.04 11.81 -0.30
C SER A 178 38.72 12.98 -1.02
N HIS A 179 37.95 14.06 -1.21
CA HIS A 179 38.35 15.40 -1.70
C HIS A 179 38.32 15.66 -3.22
N GLU A 180 37.98 14.70 -4.07
CA GLU A 180 37.76 14.99 -5.50
C GLU A 180 36.29 15.32 -5.80
N SER A 181 35.98 16.62 -5.94
CA SER A 181 34.66 17.13 -6.35
C SER A 181 34.09 16.40 -7.58
N MET A 182 34.95 16.04 -8.54
CA MET A 182 34.57 15.32 -9.75
C MET A 182 34.13 13.86 -9.47
N GLN A 183 34.73 13.20 -8.48
CA GLN A 183 34.34 11.84 -8.08
C GLN A 183 33.00 11.85 -7.34
N HIS A 184 32.72 12.88 -6.54
CA HIS A 184 31.45 13.01 -5.84
C HIS A 184 30.28 13.27 -6.80
N THR A 185 30.51 13.98 -7.93
CA THR A 185 29.54 14.08 -9.03
C THR A 185 29.33 12.72 -9.73
N LYS A 186 30.41 11.98 -10.01
CA LYS A 186 30.31 10.62 -10.57
C LYS A 186 29.60 9.64 -9.63
N LEU A 187 29.78 9.80 -8.31
CA LEU A 187 29.14 8.97 -7.30
C LEU A 187 27.62 9.10 -7.34
N ILE A 188 27.09 10.33 -7.38
CA ILE A 188 25.64 10.54 -7.48
C ILE A 188 25.08 10.05 -8.83
N GLN A 189 25.82 10.19 -9.94
CA GLN A 189 25.44 9.63 -11.24
C GLN A 189 25.43 8.09 -11.23
N LEU A 190 26.41 7.46 -10.58
CA LEU A 190 26.49 6.01 -10.43
C LEU A 190 25.34 5.47 -9.57
N ILE A 191 25.03 6.14 -8.46
CA ILE A 191 23.89 5.80 -7.59
C ILE A 191 22.57 5.93 -8.36
N ASP A 192 22.38 7.00 -9.13
CA ASP A 192 21.16 7.17 -9.94
C ASP A 192 21.01 6.08 -11.00
N ALA A 193 22.08 5.74 -11.72
CA ALA A 193 22.05 4.65 -12.69
C ALA A 193 21.70 3.32 -12.01
N VAL A 194 22.33 2.99 -10.88
CA VAL A 194 22.06 1.77 -10.09
C VAL A 194 20.60 1.73 -9.59
N GLN A 195 20.03 2.86 -9.18
CA GLN A 195 18.63 2.96 -8.77
C GLN A 195 17.65 2.83 -9.94
N ARG A 196 17.87 3.57 -11.03
CA ARG A 196 16.98 3.56 -12.21
C ARG A 196 17.06 2.25 -12.99
N LEU A 197 18.16 1.52 -12.92
CA LEU A 197 18.28 0.14 -13.41
C LEU A 197 17.62 -0.90 -12.49
N GLY A 198 17.10 -0.52 -11.32
CA GLY A 198 16.39 -1.43 -10.42
C GLY A 198 17.27 -2.48 -9.73
N ILE A 199 18.58 -2.24 -9.65
CA ILE A 199 19.57 -3.12 -9.00
C ILE A 199 20.12 -2.57 -7.67
N ALA A 200 19.61 -1.43 -7.21
CA ALA A 200 20.03 -0.79 -5.96
C ALA A 200 19.87 -1.66 -4.70
N TYR A 201 19.00 -2.66 -4.71
CA TYR A 201 18.80 -3.58 -3.59
C TYR A 201 20.04 -4.45 -3.27
N HIS A 202 20.98 -4.57 -4.21
CA HIS A 202 22.29 -5.21 -3.98
C HIS A 202 23.29 -4.32 -3.23
N PHE A 203 22.98 -3.03 -3.09
CA PHE A 203 23.93 -1.98 -2.67
C PHE A 203 23.34 -1.03 -1.60
N GLU A 204 22.31 -1.47 -0.85
CA GLU A 204 21.60 -0.62 0.12
C GLU A 204 22.56 0.04 1.14
N GLU A 205 23.50 -0.75 1.69
CA GLU A 205 24.53 -0.28 2.63
C GLU A 205 25.50 0.72 1.97
N GLU A 206 26.04 0.39 0.79
CA GLU A 206 26.96 1.27 0.06
C GLU A 206 26.32 2.61 -0.34
N ILE A 207 25.05 2.58 -0.77
CA ILE A 207 24.32 3.79 -1.17
C ILE A 207 24.04 4.66 0.05
N GLU A 208 23.64 4.07 1.18
CA GLU A 208 23.42 4.79 2.44
C GLU A 208 24.72 5.45 2.93
N GLU A 209 25.84 4.70 2.98
CA GLU A 209 27.15 5.25 3.37
C GLU A 209 27.61 6.37 2.42
N ALA A 210 27.44 6.18 1.12
CA ALA A 210 27.80 7.17 0.10
C ALA A 210 26.98 8.47 0.25
N LEU A 211 25.66 8.38 0.40
CA LEU A 211 24.80 9.54 0.55
C LEU A 211 24.99 10.22 1.91
N GLN A 212 25.22 9.45 2.97
CA GLN A 212 25.59 9.99 4.29
C GLN A 212 26.94 10.74 4.26
N HIS A 213 27.91 10.27 3.47
CA HIS A 213 29.18 10.96 3.21
C HIS A 213 28.97 12.25 2.39
N ILE A 214 28.19 12.19 1.31
CA ILE A 214 27.85 13.35 0.46
C ILE A 214 27.12 14.43 1.28
N TYR A 215 26.13 14.05 2.09
CA TYR A 215 25.39 14.95 2.98
C TYR A 215 26.30 15.54 4.07
N GLY A 216 27.13 14.72 4.70
CA GLY A 216 28.09 15.18 5.72
C GLY A 216 29.17 16.12 5.17
N THR A 217 29.57 15.95 3.91
CA THR A 217 30.59 16.77 3.24
C THR A 217 30.05 18.13 2.77
N TYR A 218 28.83 18.15 2.23
CA TYR A 218 28.29 19.35 1.55
C TYR A 218 27.14 20.03 2.27
N GLY A 219 26.35 19.31 3.08
CA GLY A 219 25.19 19.87 3.79
C GLY A 219 24.18 20.48 2.82
N GLU A 220 24.01 21.80 2.88
CA GLU A 220 23.16 22.58 1.95
C GLU A 220 23.94 23.21 0.78
N GLN A 221 25.25 22.95 0.69
CA GLN A 221 26.17 23.61 -0.22
C GLN A 221 26.79 22.62 -1.21
N TRP A 222 25.98 22.15 -2.17
CA TRP A 222 26.49 21.34 -3.28
C TRP A 222 27.64 22.04 -4.02
N ILE A 223 28.56 21.24 -4.55
CA ILE A 223 29.76 21.69 -5.28
C ILE A 223 29.44 22.37 -6.60
N ASP A 224 28.50 21.84 -7.38
CA ASP A 224 28.29 22.21 -8.77
C ASP A 224 27.04 23.11 -8.96
N LYS A 225 26.98 24.19 -8.17
CA LYS A 225 25.81 25.13 -8.10
C LYS A 225 25.52 25.90 -9.40
N ASN A 226 26.34 25.71 -10.44
CA ASN A 226 26.17 26.30 -11.76
C ASN A 226 25.62 25.30 -12.79
N ASN A 227 25.57 24.01 -12.45
CA ASN A 227 25.06 22.93 -13.28
C ASN A 227 23.69 22.50 -12.73
N LEU A 228 22.62 22.77 -13.50
CA LEU A 228 21.26 22.51 -13.05
C LEU A 228 20.99 20.99 -12.92
N GLU A 229 21.53 20.18 -13.83
CA GLU A 229 21.41 18.72 -13.81
C GLU A 229 22.03 18.15 -12.52
N SER A 230 23.31 18.45 -12.28
CA SER A 230 24.07 17.99 -11.11
C SER A 230 23.44 18.43 -9.78
N THR A 231 23.01 19.70 -9.69
CA THR A 231 22.35 20.22 -8.48
C THR A 231 20.99 19.57 -8.24
N SER A 232 20.20 19.35 -9.29
CA SER A 232 18.87 18.74 -9.17
C SER A 232 18.96 17.25 -8.85
N LEU A 233 19.91 16.54 -9.45
CA LEU A 233 20.20 15.13 -9.16
C LEU A 233 20.61 14.93 -7.69
N TRP A 234 21.57 15.73 -7.22
CA TRP A 234 22.01 15.73 -5.83
C TRP A 234 20.84 15.97 -4.86
N PHE A 235 20.02 17.00 -5.12
CA PHE A 235 18.86 17.33 -4.29
C PHE A 235 17.85 16.17 -4.27
N ARG A 236 17.54 15.61 -5.44
CA ARG A 236 16.59 14.51 -5.60
C ARG A 236 17.04 13.28 -4.81
N LEU A 237 18.26 12.79 -5.04
CA LEU A 237 18.77 11.58 -4.39
C LEU A 237 18.81 11.73 -2.86
N LEU A 238 19.30 12.85 -2.35
CA LEU A 238 19.33 13.10 -0.91
C LEU A 238 17.92 13.13 -0.31
N ARG A 239 16.96 13.86 -0.92
CA ARG A 239 15.56 13.83 -0.45
C ARG A 239 14.92 12.45 -0.58
N GLN A 240 15.23 11.66 -1.62
CA GLN A 240 14.72 10.30 -1.81
C GLN A 240 15.16 9.35 -0.69
N HIS A 241 16.35 9.54 -0.13
CA HIS A 241 16.87 8.80 1.03
C HIS A 241 16.57 9.48 2.38
N GLY A 242 15.70 10.50 2.38
CA GLY A 242 15.23 11.20 3.58
C GLY A 242 16.15 12.30 4.12
N PHE A 243 17.25 12.63 3.46
CA PHE A 243 18.08 13.76 3.88
C PHE A 243 17.37 15.08 3.59
N ASN A 244 17.11 15.87 4.64
CA ASN A 244 16.36 17.13 4.54
C ASN A 244 17.24 18.29 4.04
N VAL A 245 17.67 18.23 2.77
CA VAL A 245 18.38 19.35 2.11
C VAL A 245 17.43 20.45 1.69
N SER A 246 17.81 21.72 1.87
CA SER A 246 16.95 22.87 1.61
C SER A 246 16.76 23.17 0.09
N PRO A 247 15.54 23.48 -0.37
CA PRO A 247 15.29 23.87 -1.78
C PRO A 247 15.83 25.27 -2.12
N GLU A 248 16.32 26.01 -1.14
CA GLU A 248 16.91 27.35 -1.30
C GLU A 248 18.08 27.38 -2.30
N ILE A 249 18.76 26.24 -2.49
CA ILE A 249 19.83 26.09 -3.49
C ILE A 249 19.37 26.44 -4.92
N PHE A 250 18.07 26.26 -5.22
CA PHE A 250 17.53 26.57 -6.54
C PHE A 250 17.37 28.07 -6.82
N LYS A 251 17.48 28.95 -5.80
CA LYS A 251 17.49 30.41 -6.00
C LYS A 251 18.60 30.90 -6.93
N ASN A 252 19.70 30.14 -7.05
CA ASN A 252 20.78 30.44 -7.99
C ASN A 252 20.31 30.43 -9.46
N TYR A 253 19.24 29.70 -9.77
CA TYR A 253 18.64 29.58 -11.09
C TYR A 253 17.44 30.52 -11.30
N MET A 254 17.13 31.38 -10.32
CA MET A 254 15.99 32.30 -10.36
C MET A 254 16.39 33.74 -10.73
N GLY A 255 15.46 34.47 -11.34
CA GLY A 255 15.57 35.90 -11.63
C GLY A 255 15.30 36.78 -10.40
N GLY A 256 15.56 38.09 -10.51
CA GLY A 256 15.29 39.07 -9.45
C GLY A 256 13.79 39.34 -9.22
N ASP A 257 12.94 38.87 -10.12
CA ASP A 257 11.48 38.80 -10.04
C ASP A 257 10.98 37.57 -9.25
N GLY A 258 11.86 36.62 -8.93
CA GLY A 258 11.50 35.38 -8.25
C GLY A 258 10.82 34.35 -9.16
N THR A 259 11.09 34.37 -10.47
CA THR A 259 10.77 33.29 -11.42
C THR A 259 12.04 32.49 -11.78
N PHE A 260 11.91 31.35 -12.46
CA PHE A 260 13.08 30.64 -13.00
C PHE A 260 13.57 31.30 -14.29
N LYS A 261 14.89 31.34 -14.50
CA LYS A 261 15.48 32.03 -15.66
C LYS A 261 15.09 31.33 -16.97
N GLU A 262 14.50 32.04 -17.92
CA GLU A 262 14.25 31.58 -19.30
C GLU A 262 15.49 30.99 -20.01
N ALA A 263 16.70 31.36 -19.58
CA ALA A 263 17.94 30.79 -20.13
C ALA A 263 18.05 29.26 -19.90
N LEU A 264 17.40 28.72 -18.86
CA LEU A 264 17.39 27.29 -18.53
C LEU A 264 16.66 26.45 -19.58
N CYS A 265 15.75 27.05 -20.37
CA CYS A 265 15.02 26.36 -21.43
C CYS A 265 15.93 25.84 -22.57
N ASN A 266 17.19 26.29 -22.62
CA ASN A 266 18.22 25.76 -23.52
C ASN A 266 18.94 24.52 -22.97
N ASP A 267 18.77 24.22 -21.68
CA ASP A 267 19.33 23.06 -20.97
C ASP A 267 18.21 22.06 -20.69
N ALA A 268 17.93 21.20 -21.68
CA ALA A 268 16.85 20.23 -21.60
C ALA A 268 17.11 19.13 -20.55
N GLN A 269 18.36 18.66 -20.40
CA GLN A 269 18.76 17.72 -19.36
C GLN A 269 18.58 18.33 -17.95
N GLY A 270 19.12 19.52 -17.71
CA GLY A 270 18.97 20.21 -16.42
C GLY A 270 17.51 20.53 -16.09
N THR A 271 16.71 20.94 -17.08
CA THR A 271 15.27 21.18 -16.91
C THR A 271 14.52 19.89 -16.54
N LEU A 272 14.87 18.75 -17.16
CA LEU A 272 14.32 17.44 -16.80
C LEU A 272 14.73 16.99 -15.39
N ALA A 273 16.00 17.17 -15.02
CA ALA A 273 16.48 16.85 -13.68
C ALA A 273 15.79 17.71 -12.61
N LEU A 274 15.56 19.00 -12.89
CA LEU A 274 14.83 19.92 -12.00
C LEU A 274 13.35 19.53 -11.86
N TYR A 275 12.70 19.09 -12.95
CA TYR A 275 11.34 18.55 -12.91
C TYR A 275 11.24 17.37 -11.94
N GLU A 276 12.14 16.38 -12.08
CA GLU A 276 12.17 15.22 -11.20
C GLU A 276 12.49 15.58 -9.74
N ALA A 277 13.40 16.52 -9.51
CA ALA A 277 13.69 17.05 -8.19
C ALA A 277 12.48 17.76 -7.55
N ALA A 278 11.68 18.48 -8.34
CA ALA A 278 10.49 19.19 -7.86
C ALA A 278 9.35 18.27 -7.41
N TYR A 279 9.38 16.98 -7.76
CA TYR A 279 8.47 15.99 -7.16
C TYR A 279 8.84 15.56 -5.74
N MET A 280 10.02 15.94 -5.23
CA MET A 280 10.41 15.73 -3.82
C MET A 280 9.85 16.79 -2.85
N ARG A 281 9.10 17.76 -3.35
CA ARG A 281 8.62 18.90 -2.56
C ARG A 281 7.66 18.52 -1.45
N VAL A 282 7.70 19.29 -0.36
CA VAL A 282 6.76 19.22 0.76
C VAL A 282 5.87 20.47 0.81
N GLU A 283 4.95 20.52 1.77
CA GLU A 283 4.12 21.70 2.02
C GLU A 283 4.97 22.92 2.39
N GLY A 284 4.64 24.09 1.81
CA GLY A 284 5.36 25.36 2.04
C GLY A 284 6.53 25.64 1.09
N GLU A 285 7.04 24.65 0.35
CA GLU A 285 8.20 24.81 -0.55
C GLU A 285 7.84 25.46 -1.90
N GLN A 286 7.41 26.74 -1.87
CA GLN A 286 6.96 27.50 -3.05
C GLN A 286 7.97 27.53 -4.21
N ILE A 287 9.28 27.42 -3.92
CA ILE A 287 10.34 27.37 -4.94
C ILE A 287 10.18 26.13 -5.80
N LEU A 288 9.83 24.98 -5.22
CA LEU A 288 9.65 23.73 -5.95
C LEU A 288 8.28 23.64 -6.63
N ASP A 289 7.23 24.26 -6.06
CA ASP A 289 5.96 24.41 -6.78
C ASP A 289 6.17 25.26 -8.06
N LYS A 290 6.90 26.38 -7.97
CA LYS A 290 7.33 27.19 -9.14
C LYS A 290 8.24 26.42 -10.11
N ALA A 291 9.17 25.62 -9.59
CA ALA A 291 10.06 24.80 -10.41
C ALA A 291 9.28 23.79 -11.23
N LEU A 292 8.27 23.13 -10.63
CA LEU A 292 7.43 22.18 -11.33
C LEU A 292 6.56 22.84 -12.40
N GLU A 293 5.98 24.01 -12.12
CA GLU A 293 5.20 24.78 -13.10
C GLU A 293 6.05 25.18 -14.31
N PHE A 294 7.21 25.80 -14.07
CA PHE A 294 8.18 26.20 -15.10
C PHE A 294 8.63 24.99 -15.92
N THR A 295 9.21 23.97 -15.28
CA THR A 295 9.78 22.82 -15.98
C THR A 295 8.72 22.05 -16.76
N LYS A 296 7.52 21.81 -16.20
CA LYS A 296 6.44 21.10 -16.91
C LYS A 296 6.02 21.82 -18.20
N MET A 297 5.93 23.15 -18.17
CA MET A 297 5.61 23.96 -19.36
C MET A 297 6.68 23.83 -20.45
N HIS A 298 7.95 24.02 -20.11
CA HIS A 298 9.04 23.98 -21.10
C HIS A 298 9.33 22.57 -21.60
N LEU A 299 9.23 21.56 -20.74
CA LEU A 299 9.38 20.15 -21.12
C LEU A 299 8.28 19.69 -22.09
N ASP A 300 7.04 20.13 -21.91
CA ASP A 300 5.96 19.85 -22.88
C ASP A 300 6.28 20.41 -24.27
N ILE A 301 6.84 21.63 -24.35
CA ILE A 301 7.30 22.25 -25.59
C ILE A 301 8.48 21.46 -26.20
N ILE A 302 9.49 21.13 -25.40
CA ILE A 302 10.67 20.36 -25.86
C ILE A 302 10.25 18.97 -26.35
N SER A 303 9.31 18.31 -25.67
CA SER A 303 8.80 16.97 -26.03
C SER A 303 8.17 16.90 -27.43
N LYS A 304 7.71 18.05 -27.94
CA LYS A 304 7.07 18.23 -29.25
C LYS A 304 8.04 18.74 -30.33
N ASN A 305 9.26 19.13 -29.95
CA ASN A 305 10.25 19.63 -30.90
C ASN A 305 11.01 18.47 -31.58
N PRO A 306 10.89 18.27 -32.91
CA PRO A 306 11.60 17.22 -33.62
C PRO A 306 13.12 17.46 -33.73
N SER A 307 13.63 18.63 -33.38
CA SER A 307 15.08 18.89 -33.32
C SER A 307 15.73 18.48 -32.00
N CYS A 308 14.95 18.05 -31.00
CA CYS A 308 15.47 17.46 -29.77
C CYS A 308 16.01 16.06 -30.06
N ASP A 309 17.08 15.66 -29.37
CA ASP A 309 17.56 14.27 -29.39
C ASP A 309 16.42 13.29 -29.07
N SER A 310 16.38 12.16 -29.80
CA SER A 310 15.26 11.22 -29.71
C SER A 310 15.20 10.46 -28.39
N SER A 311 16.35 10.16 -27.78
CA SER A 311 16.41 9.50 -26.46
C SER A 311 15.96 10.47 -25.38
N LEU A 312 16.49 11.69 -25.36
CA LEU A 312 16.07 12.74 -24.42
C LEU A 312 14.59 13.09 -24.58
N ARG A 313 14.09 13.22 -25.82
CA ARG A 313 12.66 13.47 -26.07
C ARG A 313 11.78 12.35 -25.53
N THR A 314 12.23 11.09 -25.61
CA THR A 314 11.54 9.93 -25.04
C THR A 314 11.54 9.97 -23.51
N GLN A 315 12.69 10.28 -22.88
CA GLN A 315 12.79 10.50 -21.43
C GLN A 315 11.84 11.60 -20.94
N ILE A 316 11.78 12.73 -21.64
CA ILE A 316 10.89 13.84 -21.29
C ILE A 316 9.41 13.41 -21.40
N GLN A 317 9.04 12.68 -22.46
CA GLN A 317 7.66 12.17 -22.61
C GLN A 317 7.29 11.16 -21.51
N GLN A 318 8.22 10.30 -21.11
CA GLN A 318 8.03 9.36 -19.99
C GLN A 318 7.86 10.11 -18.66
N ALA A 319 8.76 11.04 -18.33
CA ALA A 319 8.71 11.83 -17.10
C ALA A 319 7.44 12.69 -16.98
N LEU A 320 7.00 13.31 -18.08
CA LEU A 320 5.73 14.07 -18.15
C LEU A 320 4.49 13.18 -17.94
N THR A 321 4.59 11.89 -18.28
CA THR A 321 3.53 10.90 -18.03
C THR A 321 3.57 10.39 -16.59
N GLN A 322 4.75 10.02 -16.10
CA GLN A 322 4.97 9.54 -14.74
C GLN A 322 6.40 9.89 -14.26
N PRO A 323 6.56 10.77 -13.26
CA PRO A 323 7.87 11.17 -12.73
C PRO A 323 8.49 10.06 -11.88
N LEU A 324 9.83 10.02 -11.80
CA LEU A 324 10.62 9.04 -11.05
C LEU A 324 10.16 8.86 -9.59
N ARG A 325 9.71 9.94 -8.94
CA ARG A 325 9.19 9.87 -7.56
C ARG A 325 7.99 8.94 -7.42
N ARG A 326 7.15 8.89 -8.46
CA ARG A 326 5.89 8.15 -8.56
C ARG A 326 5.99 6.87 -9.40
N SER A 327 7.11 6.65 -10.08
CA SER A 327 7.42 5.40 -10.77
C SER A 327 7.87 4.31 -9.78
N LEU A 328 7.50 3.05 -10.07
CA LEU A 328 8.03 1.86 -9.41
C LEU A 328 9.37 1.46 -10.03
N GLU A 329 10.35 1.07 -9.21
CA GLU A 329 11.73 0.78 -9.62
C GLU A 329 11.78 -0.24 -10.78
N ARG A 330 11.00 -1.32 -10.72
CA ARG A 330 10.97 -2.37 -11.75
C ARG A 330 10.33 -1.93 -13.08
N LEU A 331 9.43 -0.94 -13.06
CA LEU A 331 8.83 -0.39 -14.27
C LEU A 331 9.70 0.73 -14.86
N GLU A 332 10.37 1.51 -14.01
CA GLU A 332 11.37 2.49 -14.45
C GLU A 332 12.57 1.79 -15.09
N ALA A 333 13.06 0.67 -14.53
CA ALA A 333 14.12 -0.15 -15.15
C ALA A 333 13.76 -0.52 -16.60
N LEU A 334 12.58 -1.09 -16.84
CA LEU A 334 12.09 -1.42 -18.19
C LEU A 334 12.11 -0.23 -19.16
N ARG A 335 11.83 0.98 -18.67
CA ARG A 335 11.89 2.22 -19.47
C ARG A 335 13.32 2.70 -19.68
N TYR A 336 14.18 2.59 -18.66
CA TYR A 336 15.51 3.18 -18.60
C TYR A 336 16.60 2.35 -19.29
N ILE A 337 16.52 1.01 -19.28
CA ILE A 337 17.56 0.14 -19.88
C ILE A 337 17.84 0.47 -21.36
N PRO A 338 16.83 0.68 -22.24
CA PRO A 338 17.07 1.06 -23.64
C PRO A 338 17.66 2.46 -23.79
N ILE A 339 17.43 3.37 -22.83
CA ILE A 339 18.02 4.72 -22.79
C ILE A 339 19.48 4.61 -22.36
N TYR A 340 19.76 3.94 -21.24
CA TYR A 340 21.10 3.75 -20.70
C TYR A 340 22.03 3.06 -21.72
N GLN A 341 21.54 2.03 -22.41
CA GLN A 341 22.30 1.37 -23.49
C GLN A 341 22.66 2.30 -24.68
N GLN A 342 21.95 3.42 -24.87
CA GLN A 342 22.26 4.42 -25.91
C GLN A 342 23.21 5.52 -25.43
N GLU A 343 23.42 5.68 -24.12
CA GLU A 343 24.33 6.70 -23.58
C GLU A 343 25.79 6.36 -23.92
N THR A 344 26.54 7.32 -24.47
CA THR A 344 27.95 7.10 -24.86
C THR A 344 28.89 6.82 -23.69
N SER A 345 28.43 7.06 -22.45
CA SER A 345 29.18 6.94 -21.21
C SER A 345 28.66 5.84 -20.28
N HIS A 346 27.73 4.99 -20.74
CA HIS A 346 27.16 3.94 -19.90
C HIS A 346 28.21 2.91 -19.46
N ASN A 347 28.01 2.34 -18.26
CA ASN A 347 28.87 1.31 -17.73
C ASN A 347 28.36 -0.06 -18.23
N GLU A 348 29.13 -0.72 -19.08
CA GLU A 348 28.80 -2.06 -19.64
C GLU A 348 28.61 -3.11 -18.53
N VAL A 349 29.32 -3.01 -17.41
CA VAL A 349 29.18 -3.93 -16.26
C VAL A 349 27.81 -3.76 -15.61
N LEU A 350 27.36 -2.51 -15.40
CA LEU A 350 26.02 -2.22 -14.86
C LEU A 350 24.91 -2.68 -15.80
N LEU A 351 25.03 -2.36 -17.09
CA LEU A 351 24.03 -2.77 -18.08
C LEU A 351 23.93 -4.30 -18.15
N LYS A 352 25.06 -5.02 -18.13
CA LYS A 352 25.05 -6.48 -18.15
C LYS A 352 24.51 -7.09 -16.85
N LEU A 353 24.87 -6.51 -15.70
CA LEU A 353 24.36 -6.91 -14.39
C LEU A 353 22.84 -6.80 -14.33
N GLU A 354 22.29 -5.64 -14.70
CA GLU A 354 20.84 -5.40 -14.72
C GLU A 354 20.11 -6.46 -15.55
N LYS A 355 20.52 -6.68 -16.81
CA LYS A 355 19.78 -7.56 -17.71
C LYS A 355 19.75 -9.01 -17.22
N LEU A 356 20.81 -9.46 -16.55
CA LEU A 356 20.89 -10.77 -15.93
C LEU A 356 20.02 -10.82 -14.67
N ASP A 357 20.15 -9.84 -13.78
CA ASP A 357 19.38 -9.72 -12.54
C ASP A 357 17.87 -9.68 -12.82
N PHE A 358 17.44 -8.87 -13.79
CA PHE A 358 16.05 -8.80 -14.25
C PHE A 358 15.52 -10.16 -14.69
N ASN A 359 16.31 -10.94 -15.43
CA ASN A 359 15.93 -12.26 -15.90
C ASN A 359 15.89 -13.31 -14.77
N VAL A 360 16.79 -13.22 -13.78
CA VAL A 360 16.79 -14.04 -12.57
C VAL A 360 15.55 -13.73 -11.72
N LEU A 361 15.30 -12.46 -11.42
CA LEU A 361 14.12 -11.98 -10.67
C LEU A 361 12.83 -12.41 -11.35
N ARG A 362 12.68 -12.15 -12.66
CA ARG A 362 11.53 -12.59 -13.46
C ARG A 362 11.30 -14.09 -13.36
N SER A 363 12.35 -14.92 -13.40
CA SER A 363 12.20 -16.38 -13.25
C SER A 363 11.61 -16.75 -11.89
N MET A 364 12.06 -16.06 -10.83
CA MET A 364 11.55 -16.23 -9.47
C MET A 364 10.10 -15.74 -9.32
N HIS A 365 9.75 -14.55 -9.84
CA HIS A 365 8.37 -14.03 -9.84
C HIS A 365 7.39 -14.94 -10.61
N LYS A 366 7.82 -15.55 -11.72
CA LYS A 366 7.02 -16.57 -12.45
C LYS A 366 6.80 -17.85 -11.64
N LYS A 367 7.78 -18.26 -10.82
CA LYS A 367 7.68 -19.42 -9.94
C LYS A 367 6.64 -19.17 -8.84
N GLU A 368 6.67 -17.99 -8.24
CA GLU A 368 5.69 -17.51 -7.26
C GLU A 368 4.27 -17.46 -7.89
N LEU A 369 4.12 -16.83 -9.06
CA LEU A 369 2.86 -16.81 -9.82
C LEU A 369 2.31 -18.22 -10.11
N SER A 370 3.17 -19.18 -10.46
CA SER A 370 2.75 -20.57 -10.69
C SER A 370 2.28 -21.26 -9.41
N GLN A 371 2.90 -20.98 -8.25
CA GLN A 371 2.44 -21.49 -6.96
C GLN A 371 1.07 -20.91 -6.60
N ILE A 372 0.87 -19.60 -6.76
CA ILE A 372 -0.40 -18.91 -6.50
C ILE A 372 -1.51 -19.42 -7.43
N CYS A 373 -1.23 -19.57 -8.72
CA CYS A 373 -2.19 -20.08 -9.70
C CYS A 373 -2.58 -21.55 -9.44
N LYS A 374 -1.66 -22.38 -8.93
CA LYS A 374 -1.95 -23.76 -8.50
C LYS A 374 -2.82 -23.77 -7.26
N TRP A 375 -2.42 -23.09 -6.18
CA TRP A 375 -3.20 -22.97 -4.94
C TRP A 375 -4.64 -22.54 -5.19
N ARG A 376 -4.85 -21.47 -5.98
CA ARG A 376 -6.17 -21.00 -6.40
C ARG A 376 -7.00 -22.08 -7.12
N LYS A 377 -6.35 -22.84 -8.00
CA LYS A 377 -6.98 -23.90 -8.79
C LYS A 377 -7.35 -25.09 -7.90
N ASP A 378 -6.49 -25.46 -6.96
CA ASP A 378 -6.69 -26.59 -6.05
C ASP A 378 -7.84 -26.30 -5.06
N LEU A 379 -8.06 -25.03 -4.71
CA LEU A 379 -9.26 -24.56 -3.98
C LEU A 379 -10.55 -24.59 -4.82
N ASP A 380 -10.45 -24.72 -6.15
CA ASP A 380 -11.56 -24.64 -7.12
C ASP A 380 -12.35 -23.31 -7.06
N MET A 381 -11.65 -22.20 -6.79
CA MET A 381 -12.28 -20.90 -6.52
C MET A 381 -13.21 -20.42 -7.63
N LEU A 382 -12.86 -20.64 -8.91
CA LEU A 382 -13.67 -20.18 -10.05
C LEU A 382 -15.06 -20.84 -10.13
N ASN A 383 -15.18 -22.09 -9.68
CA ASN A 383 -16.46 -22.81 -9.70
C ASN A 383 -17.26 -22.57 -8.40
N LYS A 384 -16.57 -22.43 -7.26
CA LYS A 384 -17.21 -22.21 -5.95
C LYS A 384 -17.62 -20.74 -5.71
N LEU A 385 -16.88 -19.79 -6.29
CA LEU A 385 -17.07 -18.34 -6.14
C LEU A 385 -17.13 -17.64 -7.52
N PRO A 386 -18.07 -18.00 -8.40
CA PRO A 386 -18.10 -17.54 -9.80
C PRO A 386 -18.43 -16.05 -9.97
N TYR A 387 -18.81 -15.36 -8.90
CA TYR A 387 -19.12 -13.92 -8.87
C TYR A 387 -17.90 -13.04 -8.55
N VAL A 388 -16.76 -13.62 -8.15
CA VAL A 388 -15.55 -12.89 -7.79
C VAL A 388 -14.71 -12.57 -9.02
N ARG A 389 -14.18 -11.35 -9.12
CA ARG A 389 -13.35 -10.89 -10.24
C ARG A 389 -12.03 -11.67 -10.31
N ASP A 390 -11.70 -12.18 -11.49
CA ASP A 390 -10.45 -12.93 -11.72
C ASP A 390 -9.29 -11.98 -12.08
N ARG A 391 -8.61 -11.45 -11.07
CA ARG A 391 -7.51 -10.48 -11.21
C ARG A 391 -6.22 -10.91 -10.48
N VAL A 392 -5.86 -12.19 -10.58
CA VAL A 392 -4.69 -12.76 -9.89
C VAL A 392 -3.38 -12.15 -10.40
N ILE A 393 -3.25 -11.86 -11.69
CA ILE A 393 -1.98 -11.41 -12.25
C ILE A 393 -1.79 -9.90 -12.01
N GLU A 394 -2.89 -9.15 -12.07
CA GLU A 394 -3.01 -7.74 -11.73
C GLU A 394 -2.78 -7.51 -10.23
N GLY A 395 -3.39 -8.33 -9.36
CA GLY A 395 -3.10 -8.31 -7.92
C GLY A 395 -1.66 -8.72 -7.60
N TYR A 396 -1.06 -9.63 -8.38
CA TYR A 396 0.34 -9.98 -8.18
C TYR A 396 1.27 -8.83 -8.59
N LEU A 397 0.95 -8.08 -9.66
CA LEU A 397 1.62 -6.82 -9.97
C LEU A 397 1.51 -5.81 -8.81
N TRP A 398 0.33 -5.72 -8.17
CA TRP A 398 0.13 -4.89 -6.98
C TRP A 398 1.06 -5.31 -5.83
N ILE A 399 1.16 -6.60 -5.52
CA ILE A 399 2.02 -7.10 -4.43
C ILE A 399 3.51 -6.98 -4.76
N LEU A 400 3.90 -7.17 -6.03
CA LEU A 400 5.27 -6.96 -6.49
C LEU A 400 5.75 -5.51 -6.30
N SER A 401 4.83 -4.55 -6.36
CA SER A 401 5.16 -3.14 -6.13
C SER A 401 5.74 -2.87 -4.75
N ILE A 402 5.22 -3.58 -3.73
CA ILE A 402 5.62 -3.41 -2.33
C ILE A 402 7.10 -3.79 -2.18
N TYR A 403 7.44 -5.00 -2.65
CA TYR A 403 8.79 -5.56 -2.65
C TYR A 403 8.99 -6.49 -3.86
N TYR A 404 10.04 -6.29 -4.65
CA TYR A 404 10.39 -7.15 -5.79
C TYR A 404 11.61 -8.06 -5.54
N GLU A 405 12.34 -7.79 -4.47
CA GLU A 405 13.64 -8.34 -4.12
C GLU A 405 13.53 -9.84 -3.71
N PRO A 406 14.55 -10.67 -3.92
CA PRO A 406 14.45 -12.13 -3.78
C PRO A 406 14.19 -12.58 -2.34
N GLN A 407 14.72 -11.87 -1.34
CA GLN A 407 14.56 -12.18 0.08
C GLN A 407 13.11 -12.09 0.58
N TYR A 408 12.24 -11.34 -0.12
CA TYR A 408 10.83 -11.16 0.26
C TYR A 408 9.87 -12.12 -0.46
N SER A 409 10.40 -13.20 -1.05
CA SER A 409 9.63 -14.18 -1.84
C SER A 409 8.44 -14.79 -1.09
N GLN A 410 8.69 -15.33 0.11
CA GLN A 410 7.62 -15.92 0.93
C GLN A 410 6.60 -14.85 1.38
N THR A 411 7.06 -13.64 1.69
CA THR A 411 6.21 -12.49 2.05
C THR A 411 5.31 -12.08 0.89
N ARG A 412 5.79 -12.06 -0.37
CA ARG A 412 4.96 -11.83 -1.56
C ARG A 412 3.89 -12.90 -1.74
N ILE A 413 4.23 -14.18 -1.58
CA ILE A 413 3.25 -15.27 -1.70
C ILE A 413 2.14 -15.12 -0.65
N PHE A 414 2.50 -14.84 0.60
CA PHE A 414 1.54 -14.57 1.67
C PHE A 414 0.67 -13.32 1.42
N LEU A 415 1.30 -12.22 1.01
CA LEU A 415 0.61 -10.99 0.66
C LEU A 415 -0.33 -11.18 -0.52
N MET A 416 0.01 -12.03 -1.50
CA MET A 416 -0.87 -12.32 -2.63
C MET A 416 -2.06 -13.18 -2.22
N LYS A 417 -1.86 -14.24 -1.42
CA LYS A 417 -2.96 -15.00 -0.81
C LYS A 417 -3.92 -14.08 -0.04
N THR A 418 -3.35 -13.18 0.76
CA THR A 418 -4.09 -12.13 1.48
C THR A 418 -4.88 -11.24 0.52
N CYS A 419 -4.22 -10.67 -0.50
CA CYS A 419 -4.84 -9.79 -1.49
C CYS A 419 -6.02 -10.46 -2.20
N MET A 420 -5.89 -11.74 -2.57
CA MET A 420 -6.99 -12.49 -3.18
C MET A 420 -8.18 -12.64 -2.24
N TRP A 421 -7.96 -12.93 -0.96
CA TRP A 421 -9.07 -13.01 0.00
C TRP A 421 -9.73 -11.66 0.27
N LEU A 422 -8.96 -10.57 0.22
CA LEU A 422 -9.51 -9.22 0.30
C LEU A 422 -10.40 -8.89 -0.91
N VAL A 423 -10.00 -9.26 -2.13
CA VAL A 423 -10.83 -9.11 -3.34
C VAL A 423 -12.08 -10.00 -3.29
N VAL A 424 -11.94 -11.24 -2.82
CA VAL A 424 -13.10 -12.14 -2.58
C VAL A 424 -14.08 -11.51 -1.60
N LEU A 425 -13.59 -10.92 -0.51
CA LEU A 425 -14.43 -10.23 0.48
C LEU A 425 -15.10 -9.00 -0.15
N ASP A 426 -14.36 -8.15 -0.86
CA ASP A 426 -14.88 -6.96 -1.55
C ASP A 426 -16.06 -7.32 -2.47
N ASP A 427 -15.87 -8.30 -3.36
CA ASP A 427 -16.93 -8.80 -4.25
C ASP A 427 -18.08 -9.50 -3.50
N THR A 428 -17.79 -10.15 -2.37
CA THR A 428 -18.83 -10.76 -1.53
C THR A 428 -19.71 -9.70 -0.87
N PHE A 429 -19.12 -8.61 -0.37
CA PHE A 429 -19.83 -7.58 0.41
C PHE A 429 -20.56 -6.55 -0.45
N ASP A 430 -20.02 -6.19 -1.62
CA ASP A 430 -20.64 -5.18 -2.48
C ASP A 430 -21.46 -5.80 -3.63
N ASN A 431 -21.12 -7.01 -4.09
CA ASN A 431 -21.70 -7.57 -5.33
C ASN A 431 -22.52 -8.86 -5.16
N TYR A 432 -22.54 -9.56 -4.01
CA TYR A 432 -23.18 -10.90 -3.94
C TYR A 432 -23.98 -11.23 -2.66
N GLY A 433 -23.42 -10.99 -1.47
CA GLY A 433 -24.03 -11.39 -0.21
C GLY A 433 -25.25 -10.55 0.18
N THR A 434 -26.25 -11.17 0.82
CA THR A 434 -27.36 -10.41 1.41
C THR A 434 -26.95 -9.72 2.70
N TYR A 435 -27.73 -8.74 3.16
CA TYR A 435 -27.48 -8.07 4.44
C TYR A 435 -27.35 -9.08 5.59
N GLU A 436 -28.28 -10.05 5.65
CA GLU A 436 -28.35 -11.06 6.70
C GLU A 436 -27.20 -12.07 6.62
N GLU A 437 -26.80 -12.50 5.41
CA GLU A 437 -25.64 -13.38 5.22
C GLU A 437 -24.35 -12.69 5.68
N LEU A 438 -24.16 -11.43 5.30
CA LEU A 438 -22.96 -10.63 5.62
C LEU A 438 -22.88 -10.27 7.11
N GLU A 439 -24.02 -10.00 7.76
CA GLU A 439 -24.10 -9.75 9.20
C GLU A 439 -23.60 -10.97 9.99
N ILE A 440 -24.08 -12.18 9.66
CA ILE A 440 -23.62 -13.44 10.25
C ILE A 440 -22.14 -13.69 9.93
N PHE A 441 -21.70 -13.44 8.69
CA PHE A 441 -20.30 -13.63 8.29
C PHE A 441 -19.35 -12.74 9.08
N THR A 442 -19.68 -11.47 9.28
CA THR A 442 -18.82 -10.54 10.03
C THR A 442 -18.80 -10.90 11.50
N GLN A 443 -19.94 -11.30 12.09
CA GLN A 443 -19.97 -11.85 13.46
C GLN A 443 -19.08 -13.09 13.59
N ALA A 444 -19.10 -14.00 12.61
CA ALA A 444 -18.24 -15.18 12.57
C ALA A 444 -16.75 -14.79 12.51
N VAL A 445 -16.36 -13.87 11.63
CA VAL A 445 -14.98 -13.35 11.53
C VAL A 445 -14.54 -12.67 12.84
N ASP A 446 -15.43 -11.95 13.52
CA ASP A 446 -15.12 -11.38 14.84
C ASP A 446 -14.95 -12.46 15.91
N MET A 447 -15.74 -13.54 15.82
CA MET A 447 -15.61 -14.72 16.69
C MET A 447 -14.37 -15.58 16.42
N VAL A 448 -13.73 -15.51 15.24
CA VAL A 448 -12.40 -16.13 14.98
C VAL A 448 -11.40 -15.71 16.07
N ASN A 449 -11.52 -14.46 16.54
CA ASN A 449 -10.64 -13.93 17.57
C ASN A 449 -10.79 -14.62 18.94
N LYS A 450 -11.85 -15.41 19.15
CA LYS A 450 -12.27 -15.99 20.43
C LYS A 450 -12.43 -17.53 20.37
N LEU A 451 -13.07 -18.09 19.33
CA LEU A 451 -13.20 -19.55 19.07
C LEU A 451 -13.33 -19.83 17.55
N PRO A 452 -12.37 -20.49 16.88
CA PRO A 452 -12.30 -20.49 15.40
C PRO A 452 -13.24 -21.41 14.60
N ILE A 453 -13.93 -22.38 15.21
CA ILE A 453 -14.57 -23.49 14.45
C ILE A 453 -16.10 -23.53 14.60
N SER A 454 -16.66 -22.98 15.68
CA SER A 454 -18.06 -23.21 16.07
C SER A 454 -19.12 -22.43 15.28
N CYS A 455 -18.75 -21.68 14.23
CA CYS A 455 -19.66 -20.83 13.47
C CYS A 455 -19.85 -21.23 12.00
N LEU A 456 -19.10 -22.22 11.48
CA LEU A 456 -19.23 -22.70 10.09
C LEU A 456 -20.66 -23.15 9.74
N ASP A 457 -21.35 -23.82 10.67
CA ASP A 457 -22.73 -24.29 10.48
C ASP A 457 -23.76 -23.16 10.30
N MET A 458 -23.42 -21.93 10.69
CA MET A 458 -24.27 -20.74 10.52
C MET A 458 -24.06 -20.04 9.18
N LEU A 459 -22.98 -20.35 8.46
CA LEU A 459 -22.61 -19.67 7.22
C LEU A 459 -23.24 -20.34 5.99
N PRO A 460 -23.66 -19.56 4.98
CA PRO A 460 -23.93 -20.06 3.63
C PRO A 460 -22.74 -20.86 3.08
N GLU A 461 -23.02 -21.89 2.28
CA GLU A 461 -21.99 -22.82 1.80
C GLU A 461 -20.81 -22.14 1.08
N TYR A 462 -21.09 -21.09 0.30
CA TYR A 462 -20.06 -20.32 -0.38
C TYR A 462 -19.17 -19.49 0.58
N MET A 463 -19.73 -19.04 1.71
CA MET A 463 -19.00 -18.29 2.74
C MET A 463 -18.13 -19.17 3.62
N LYS A 464 -18.47 -20.46 3.78
CA LYS A 464 -17.65 -21.41 4.54
C LYS A 464 -16.24 -21.50 3.97
N LEU A 465 -16.10 -21.63 2.65
CA LEU A 465 -14.79 -21.64 1.97
C LEU A 465 -13.98 -20.36 2.28
N ILE A 466 -14.63 -19.19 2.22
CA ILE A 466 -13.99 -17.90 2.48
C ILE A 466 -13.51 -17.85 3.93
N TYR A 467 -14.34 -18.28 4.87
CA TYR A 467 -14.03 -18.32 6.30
C TYR A 467 -12.88 -19.31 6.62
N GLU A 468 -12.97 -20.54 6.12
CA GLU A 468 -11.96 -21.58 6.31
C GLU A 468 -10.58 -21.12 5.82
N GLU A 469 -10.51 -20.55 4.61
CA GLU A 469 -9.24 -20.09 4.05
C GLU A 469 -8.72 -18.80 4.68
N LEU A 470 -9.59 -17.92 5.20
CA LEU A 470 -9.16 -16.82 6.07
C LEU A 470 -8.50 -17.36 7.34
N VAL A 471 -9.00 -18.42 7.96
CA VAL A 471 -8.35 -19.05 9.12
C VAL A 471 -7.05 -19.76 8.69
N ASN A 472 -7.10 -20.62 7.68
CA ASN A 472 -5.95 -21.41 7.20
C ASN A 472 -4.76 -20.53 6.80
N SER A 473 -4.99 -19.43 6.10
CA SER A 473 -3.92 -18.51 5.67
C SER A 473 -3.21 -17.79 6.82
N HIS A 474 -3.88 -17.60 7.97
CA HIS A 474 -3.23 -17.09 9.18
C HIS A 474 -2.42 -18.21 9.87
N MET A 475 -2.98 -19.42 9.99
CA MET A 475 -2.27 -20.56 10.59
C MET A 475 -1.00 -20.94 9.80
N GLU A 476 -1.07 -20.96 8.47
CA GLU A 476 0.09 -21.22 7.59
C GLU A 476 1.26 -20.28 7.89
N MET A 477 0.98 -18.99 8.12
CA MET A 477 2.02 -18.03 8.50
C MET A 477 2.45 -18.16 9.96
N GLU A 478 1.55 -18.48 10.87
CA GLU A 478 1.88 -18.74 12.28
C GLU A 478 2.86 -19.92 12.40
N GLU A 479 2.61 -21.03 11.72
CA GLU A 479 3.51 -22.21 11.63
C GLU A 479 4.86 -21.92 10.94
N LEU A 480 4.89 -20.99 9.99
CA LEU A 480 6.14 -20.54 9.36
C LEU A 480 6.98 -19.69 10.34
N LEU A 481 6.33 -18.80 11.09
CA LEU A 481 6.98 -17.90 12.05
C LEU A 481 7.33 -18.57 13.39
N GLU A 482 6.61 -19.61 13.80
CA GLU A 482 6.91 -20.40 15.01
C GLU A 482 8.34 -20.95 14.97
N LYS A 483 8.79 -21.42 13.80
CA LYS A 483 10.16 -21.92 13.54
C LYS A 483 11.23 -20.86 13.78
N GLU A 484 10.87 -19.58 13.75
CA GLU A 484 11.75 -18.44 14.05
C GLU A 484 11.45 -17.78 15.41
N GLY A 485 10.46 -18.26 16.17
CA GLY A 485 9.98 -17.62 17.40
C GLY A 485 9.24 -16.29 17.20
N LYS A 486 8.71 -16.04 15.98
CA LYS A 486 8.19 -14.72 15.53
C LYS A 486 6.66 -14.65 15.40
N GLN A 487 5.93 -15.61 15.97
CA GLN A 487 4.45 -15.64 15.96
C GLN A 487 3.79 -14.32 16.44
N TYR A 488 4.46 -13.54 17.29
CA TYR A 488 3.98 -12.22 17.73
C TYR A 488 3.69 -11.26 16.55
N GLN A 489 4.39 -11.41 15.41
CA GLN A 489 4.19 -10.58 14.22
C GLN A 489 2.79 -10.76 13.63
N ILE A 490 2.27 -11.99 13.56
CA ILE A 490 0.91 -12.24 13.04
C ILE A 490 -0.18 -11.92 14.08
N HIS A 491 0.13 -12.04 15.39
CA HIS A 491 -0.78 -11.60 16.44
C HIS A 491 -1.06 -10.08 16.39
N TYR A 492 -0.04 -9.23 16.23
CA TYR A 492 -0.25 -7.77 16.16
C TYR A 492 -1.08 -7.32 14.94
N VAL A 493 -0.91 -7.98 13.79
CA VAL A 493 -1.71 -7.74 12.59
C VAL A 493 -3.21 -7.99 12.84
N ARG A 494 -3.54 -8.96 13.71
CA ARG A 494 -4.91 -9.35 14.06
C ARG A 494 -5.61 -8.37 15.01
N GLU A 495 -4.88 -7.50 15.71
CA GLU A 495 -5.44 -6.57 16.71
C GLU A 495 -5.82 -5.16 16.18
N MET A 496 -5.57 -4.85 14.90
CA MET A 496 -5.78 -3.50 14.33
C MET A 496 -7.29 -3.15 14.13
N ARG A 497 -7.80 -2.11 14.80
CA ARG A 497 -9.21 -1.61 14.78
C ARG A 497 -9.29 -0.06 14.95
N GLY A 498 -10.34 0.65 14.49
CA GLY A 498 -10.46 2.15 14.56
C GLY A 498 -11.84 2.78 14.25
N ALA A 499 -12.02 4.10 14.54
CA ALA A 499 -13.32 4.84 14.58
C ALA A 499 -13.38 6.23 13.82
N LEU A 500 -14.35 7.13 14.10
CA LEU A 500 -15.13 7.93 13.09
C LEU A 500 -15.37 9.45 13.41
N THR A 501 -15.21 10.44 12.49
CA THR A 501 -15.97 11.76 12.42
C THR A 501 -15.68 12.68 11.17
N LEU A 502 -16.61 12.84 10.20
CA LEU A 502 -16.50 13.32 8.77
C LEU A 502 -15.30 12.79 7.95
N GLU A 503 -14.12 12.86 8.54
CA GLU A 503 -13.15 11.76 8.60
C GLU A 503 -13.82 10.37 8.82
N GLU A 504 -15.15 10.21 8.98
CA GLU A 504 -15.88 8.95 8.82
C GLU A 504 -15.72 8.37 7.42
N TYR A 505 -15.98 9.13 6.34
CA TYR A 505 -15.86 8.54 5.01
C TYR A 505 -14.41 8.10 4.77
N ILE A 506 -13.46 8.96 5.11
CA ILE A 506 -12.03 8.69 4.97
C ILE A 506 -11.55 7.59 5.94
N SER A 507 -12.04 7.51 7.20
CA SER A 507 -11.61 6.48 8.15
C SER A 507 -12.29 5.14 7.92
N VAL A 508 -13.56 5.12 7.54
CA VAL A 508 -14.27 3.91 7.05
C VAL A 508 -13.53 3.39 5.84
N SER A 509 -13.34 4.20 4.80
CA SER A 509 -12.63 3.74 3.60
C SER A 509 -11.17 3.35 3.88
N MET A 510 -10.50 3.98 4.86
CA MET A 510 -9.16 3.57 5.33
C MET A 510 -9.16 2.20 6.00
N VAL A 511 -10.21 1.86 6.76
CA VAL A 511 -10.39 0.54 7.38
C VAL A 511 -10.83 -0.49 6.34
N THR A 512 -11.82 -0.19 5.49
CA THR A 512 -12.41 -1.14 4.53
C THR A 512 -11.56 -1.38 3.29
N SER A 513 -10.73 -0.43 2.86
CA SER A 513 -9.70 -0.69 1.84
C SER A 513 -8.64 -1.68 2.30
N THR A 514 -8.54 -1.95 3.61
CA THR A 514 -7.56 -2.82 4.25
C THR A 514 -6.09 -2.47 3.92
N TYR A 515 -5.84 -1.23 3.50
CA TYR A 515 -4.53 -0.81 3.01
C TYR A 515 -3.46 -0.77 4.11
N SER A 516 -3.83 -0.32 5.31
CA SER A 516 -3.00 -0.41 6.52
C SER A 516 -2.70 -1.86 6.91
N LEU A 517 -3.65 -2.77 6.66
CA LEU A 517 -3.53 -4.20 6.95
C LEU A 517 -2.59 -4.90 5.95
N ILE A 518 -2.59 -4.49 4.67
CA ILE A 518 -1.57 -4.90 3.69
C ILE A 518 -0.18 -4.37 4.10
N ILE A 519 -0.06 -3.11 4.50
CA ILE A 519 1.22 -2.54 4.97
C ILE A 519 1.73 -3.29 6.20
N ALA A 520 0.89 -3.55 7.20
CA ALA A 520 1.26 -4.31 8.39
C ALA A 520 1.65 -5.77 8.05
N ARG A 521 0.88 -6.46 7.20
CA ARG A 521 1.23 -7.81 6.72
C ARG A 521 2.53 -7.82 5.91
N SER A 522 2.89 -6.72 5.26
CA SER A 522 4.16 -6.59 4.54
C SER A 522 5.39 -6.60 5.45
N TYR A 523 5.23 -6.39 6.75
CA TYR A 523 6.33 -6.49 7.72
C TYR A 523 6.56 -7.92 8.21
N VAL A 524 5.59 -8.82 8.00
CA VAL A 524 5.63 -10.20 8.51
C VAL A 524 6.69 -11.02 7.77
N GLY A 525 7.54 -11.71 8.52
CA GLY A 525 8.61 -12.57 7.99
C GLY A 525 9.89 -11.81 7.60
N ARG A 526 10.00 -10.51 7.86
CA ARG A 526 11.19 -9.70 7.53
C ARG A 526 12.33 -9.79 8.58
N GLY A 527 12.46 -10.89 9.31
CA GLY A 527 13.53 -11.08 10.28
C GLY A 527 13.38 -10.24 11.57
N ASP A 528 14.50 -9.97 12.25
CA ASP A 528 14.56 -9.27 13.54
C ASP A 528 14.53 -7.73 13.41
N ILE A 529 14.60 -7.23 12.18
CA ILE A 529 14.59 -5.80 11.86
C ILE A 529 13.19 -5.18 12.05
N VAL A 530 12.16 -6.03 12.09
CA VAL A 530 10.77 -5.67 12.41
C VAL A 530 10.50 -5.99 13.87
N THR A 531 9.96 -5.00 14.59
CA THR A 531 9.72 -5.09 16.03
C THR A 531 8.23 -4.94 16.35
N GLU A 532 7.86 -5.26 17.59
CA GLU A 532 6.55 -4.92 18.16
C GLU A 532 6.18 -3.42 17.99
N GLU A 533 7.14 -2.51 18.17
CA GLU A 533 6.88 -1.07 17.98
C GLU A 533 6.66 -0.71 16.50
N SER A 534 7.21 -1.49 15.54
CA SER A 534 6.92 -1.33 14.12
C SER A 534 5.43 -1.60 13.82
N PHE A 535 4.85 -2.62 14.44
CA PHE A 535 3.41 -2.92 14.31
C PHE A 535 2.53 -1.90 15.05
N LYS A 536 2.93 -1.48 16.27
CA LYS A 536 2.23 -0.41 17.00
C LYS A 536 2.30 0.95 16.29
N TRP A 537 3.35 1.20 15.51
CA TRP A 537 3.47 2.41 14.71
C TRP A 537 2.45 2.40 13.57
N VAL A 538 2.42 1.36 12.73
CA VAL A 538 1.45 1.27 11.61
C VAL A 538 0.00 1.20 12.10
N SER A 539 -0.28 0.54 13.23
CA SER A 539 -1.64 0.45 13.80
C SER A 539 -2.21 1.78 14.30
N ARG A 540 -1.36 2.79 14.53
CA ARG A 540 -1.78 4.17 14.85
C ARG A 540 -2.12 5.00 13.61
N TYR A 541 -2.01 4.44 12.41
CA TYR A 541 -2.23 5.13 11.13
C TYR A 541 -1.40 6.43 11.03
N PRO A 542 -0.06 6.31 10.95
CA PRO A 542 0.84 7.47 10.89
C PRO A 542 0.60 8.27 9.60
N PRO A 543 0.98 9.56 9.54
CA PRO A 543 0.56 10.44 8.46
C PRO A 543 0.96 9.95 7.05
N ILE A 544 2.10 9.26 6.91
CA ILE A 544 2.51 8.63 5.65
C ILE A 544 1.59 7.49 5.19
N VAL A 545 1.09 6.67 6.12
CA VAL A 545 0.13 5.58 5.83
C VAL A 545 -1.23 6.18 5.47
N LYS A 546 -1.67 7.21 6.21
CA LYS A 546 -2.89 7.97 5.89
C LYS A 546 -2.81 8.62 4.51
N ALA A 547 -1.69 9.26 4.18
CA ALA A 547 -1.51 9.92 2.89
C ALA A 547 -1.46 8.93 1.71
N SER A 548 -0.77 7.79 1.90
CA SER A 548 -0.75 6.69 0.92
C SER A 548 -2.15 6.11 0.68
N PHE A 549 -2.91 5.86 1.76
CA PHE A 549 -4.31 5.46 1.66
C PHE A 549 -5.19 6.51 0.95
N VAL A 550 -5.04 7.80 1.28
CA VAL A 550 -5.81 8.88 0.64
C VAL A 550 -5.49 8.95 -0.86
N ILE A 551 -4.25 8.75 -1.28
CA ILE A 551 -3.89 8.65 -2.71
C ILE A 551 -4.64 7.50 -3.37
N LEU A 552 -4.60 6.29 -2.80
CA LEU A 552 -5.36 5.15 -3.32
C LEU A 552 -6.83 5.49 -3.50
N ARG A 553 -7.52 5.83 -2.40
CA ARG A 553 -8.98 6.01 -2.38
C ARG A 553 -9.42 7.10 -3.33
N LEU A 554 -8.71 8.23 -3.38
CA LEU A 554 -9.09 9.33 -4.24
C LEU A 554 -8.79 9.07 -5.73
N MET A 555 -7.74 8.32 -6.06
CA MET A 555 -7.47 7.94 -7.46
C MET A 555 -8.45 6.85 -7.95
N ASP A 556 -8.72 5.85 -7.12
CA ASP A 556 -9.74 4.80 -7.31
C ASP A 556 -11.12 5.42 -7.57
N ASP A 557 -11.59 6.30 -6.67
CA ASP A 557 -12.85 7.02 -6.81
C ASP A 557 -12.92 7.86 -8.10
N ILE A 558 -11.84 8.53 -8.50
CA ILE A 558 -11.82 9.35 -9.74
C ILE A 558 -12.09 8.48 -10.98
N VAL A 559 -11.45 7.31 -11.09
CA VAL A 559 -11.54 6.47 -12.30
C VAL A 559 -12.76 5.55 -12.30
N SER A 560 -13.25 5.14 -11.13
CA SER A 560 -14.41 4.27 -10.98
C SER A 560 -15.76 5.01 -10.97
N HIS A 561 -15.76 6.33 -10.69
CA HIS A 561 -16.96 7.12 -10.38
C HIS A 561 -18.21 6.82 -11.22
N LYS A 562 -18.06 6.75 -12.54
CA LYS A 562 -19.19 6.58 -13.47
C LYS A 562 -19.75 5.17 -13.44
N GLU A 563 -18.88 4.17 -13.35
CA GLU A 563 -19.28 2.77 -13.17
C GLU A 563 -19.96 2.56 -11.80
N GLU A 564 -19.46 3.23 -10.76
CA GLU A 564 -20.07 3.24 -9.42
C GLU A 564 -21.49 3.84 -9.43
N GLN A 565 -21.71 4.95 -10.15
CA GLN A 565 -23.04 5.53 -10.32
C GLN A 565 -23.98 4.61 -11.14
N GLU A 566 -23.51 4.06 -12.25
CA GLU A 566 -24.30 3.15 -13.10
C GLU A 566 -24.76 1.90 -12.34
N ARG A 567 -23.89 1.33 -11.48
CA ARG A 567 -24.23 0.17 -10.63
C ARG A 567 -25.00 0.54 -9.34
N CYS A 568 -25.38 1.81 -9.16
CA CYS A 568 -26.06 2.34 -7.96
C CYS A 568 -25.29 2.01 -6.66
N HIS A 569 -23.97 2.22 -6.68
CA HIS A 569 -23.07 1.93 -5.57
C HIS A 569 -23.18 2.95 -4.42
N VAL A 570 -22.26 2.88 -3.46
CA VAL A 570 -22.10 3.96 -2.47
C VAL A 570 -21.60 5.24 -3.13
N ALA A 571 -21.91 6.38 -2.51
CA ALA A 571 -21.42 7.66 -2.97
C ALA A 571 -19.88 7.72 -2.92
N THR A 572 -19.26 8.15 -4.02
CA THR A 572 -17.81 8.37 -4.10
C THR A 572 -17.40 9.66 -3.38
N SER A 573 -16.09 9.90 -3.18
CA SER A 573 -15.59 11.18 -2.69
C SER A 573 -15.97 12.38 -3.58
N ILE A 574 -16.15 12.17 -4.89
CA ILE A 574 -16.64 13.19 -5.84
C ILE A 574 -18.08 13.57 -5.50
N GLU A 575 -18.96 12.58 -5.31
CA GLU A 575 -20.37 12.83 -4.98
C GLU A 575 -20.55 13.42 -3.58
N CYS A 576 -19.77 12.94 -2.61
CA CYS A 576 -19.76 13.51 -1.26
C CYS A 576 -19.37 14.99 -1.30
N TYR A 577 -18.27 15.33 -1.98
CA TYR A 577 -17.81 16.71 -2.08
C TYR A 577 -18.78 17.61 -2.86
N ALA A 578 -19.28 17.16 -4.01
CA ALA A 578 -20.25 17.92 -4.81
C ALA A 578 -21.54 18.20 -4.02
N LYS A 579 -22.03 17.22 -3.26
CA LYS A 579 -23.22 17.35 -2.41
C LYS A 579 -23.00 18.27 -1.20
N GLU A 580 -21.84 18.24 -0.57
CA GLU A 580 -21.51 19.09 0.60
C GLU A 580 -21.24 20.55 0.22
N SER A 581 -20.56 20.77 -0.91
CA SER A 581 -20.12 22.11 -1.35
C SER A 581 -21.08 22.80 -2.33
N GLY A 582 -21.93 22.03 -3.02
CA GLY A 582 -22.71 22.52 -4.17
C GLY A 582 -21.89 22.68 -5.46
N ALA A 583 -20.66 22.17 -5.51
CA ALA A 583 -19.79 22.20 -6.68
C ALA A 583 -20.27 21.27 -7.81
N SER A 584 -19.83 21.57 -9.04
CA SER A 584 -19.95 20.67 -10.19
C SER A 584 -19.07 19.41 -10.06
N GLU A 585 -19.36 18.37 -10.86
CA GLU A 585 -18.55 17.15 -10.94
C GLU A 585 -17.11 17.47 -11.36
N GLU A 586 -16.92 18.42 -12.29
CA GLU A 586 -15.60 18.87 -12.75
C GLU A 586 -14.81 19.61 -11.66
N GLU A 587 -15.46 20.49 -10.90
CA GLU A 587 -14.84 21.18 -9.75
C GLU A 587 -14.50 20.20 -8.63
N ALA A 588 -15.36 19.20 -8.38
CA ALA A 588 -15.12 18.12 -7.44
C ALA A 588 -13.90 17.28 -7.88
N CYS A 589 -13.86 16.80 -9.13
CA CYS A 589 -12.73 16.08 -9.68
C CYS A 589 -11.41 16.88 -9.57
N ALA A 590 -11.43 18.17 -9.84
CA ALA A 590 -10.27 19.05 -9.71
C ALA A 590 -9.80 19.20 -8.25
N PHE A 591 -10.74 19.34 -7.30
CA PHE A 591 -10.43 19.40 -5.87
C PHE A 591 -9.86 18.07 -5.35
N ILE A 592 -10.45 16.94 -5.70
CA ILE A 592 -9.99 15.60 -5.31
C ILE A 592 -8.60 15.30 -5.93
N SER A 593 -8.38 15.68 -7.19
CA SER A 593 -7.05 15.58 -7.84
C SER A 593 -5.98 16.40 -7.11
N LYS A 594 -6.34 17.59 -6.58
CA LYS A 594 -5.44 18.38 -5.74
C LYS A 594 -5.12 17.65 -4.42
N LYS A 595 -6.08 16.96 -3.81
CA LYS A 595 -5.86 16.18 -2.58
C LYS A 595 -4.90 15.01 -2.77
N VAL A 596 -4.89 14.37 -3.95
CA VAL A 596 -3.84 13.39 -4.33
C VAL A 596 -2.45 14.04 -4.35
N VAL A 597 -2.32 15.26 -4.88
CA VAL A 597 -1.05 16.01 -4.88
C VAL A 597 -0.63 16.42 -3.46
N ASP A 598 -1.57 16.85 -2.62
CA ASP A 598 -1.31 17.17 -1.20
C ASP A 598 -0.85 15.92 -0.44
N GLY A 599 -1.46 14.76 -0.69
CA GLY A 599 -1.04 13.45 -0.14
C GLY A 599 0.41 13.12 -0.49
N TRP A 600 0.82 13.33 -1.74
CA TRP A 600 2.22 13.14 -2.15
C TRP A 600 3.20 14.08 -1.41
N LYS A 601 2.80 15.33 -1.12
CA LYS A 601 3.60 16.25 -0.29
C LYS A 601 3.74 15.77 1.16
N VAL A 602 2.69 15.16 1.72
CA VAL A 602 2.75 14.52 3.06
C VAL A 602 3.70 13.31 3.03
N ILE A 603 3.57 12.40 2.07
CA ILE A 603 4.48 11.25 1.93
C ILE A 603 5.94 11.73 1.88
N ASN A 604 6.25 12.74 1.06
CA ASN A 604 7.60 13.30 0.97
C ASN A 604 8.10 13.83 2.32
N LYS A 605 7.26 14.57 3.06
CA LYS A 605 7.61 15.16 4.37
C LYS A 605 7.90 14.09 5.42
N GLU A 606 7.02 13.10 5.52
CA GLU A 606 7.12 12.01 6.49
C GLU A 606 8.22 10.99 6.14
N SER A 607 8.80 11.08 4.93
CA SER A 607 9.99 10.33 4.52
C SER A 607 11.31 11.03 4.91
N LEU A 608 11.26 12.27 5.43
CA LEU A 608 12.46 13.00 5.84
C LEU A 608 12.93 12.57 7.24
N ARG A 609 14.26 12.54 7.43
CA ARG A 609 14.90 12.15 8.69
C ARG A 609 14.80 13.27 9.74
N PRO A 610 14.66 12.93 11.04
CA PRO A 610 14.50 11.58 11.57
C PRO A 610 13.08 11.05 11.39
N THR A 611 12.95 9.78 11.04
CA THR A 611 11.68 9.05 10.95
C THR A 611 11.40 8.30 12.27
N ASP A 612 10.13 8.12 12.64
CA ASP A 612 9.71 7.36 13.84
C ASP A 612 10.14 5.89 13.81
N VAL A 613 10.28 5.33 12.61
CA VAL A 613 10.68 3.95 12.33
C VAL A 613 11.81 3.91 11.31
N PRO A 614 12.61 2.82 11.24
CA PRO A 614 13.57 2.60 10.17
C PRO A 614 13.00 2.83 8.76
N PHE A 615 13.79 3.46 7.88
CA PHE A 615 13.32 3.94 6.58
C PHE A 615 12.71 2.85 5.67
N PHE A 616 13.24 1.62 5.71
CA PHE A 616 12.70 0.50 4.94
C PHE A 616 11.26 0.08 5.34
N LEU A 617 10.73 0.58 6.47
CA LEU A 617 9.34 0.38 6.90
C LEU A 617 8.38 1.43 6.32
N VAL A 618 8.87 2.59 5.88
CA VAL A 618 8.03 3.58 5.17
C VAL A 618 7.87 3.26 3.68
N MET A 619 8.83 2.52 3.10
CA MET A 619 8.83 2.15 1.68
C MET A 619 7.57 1.42 1.19
N PRO A 620 6.93 0.49 1.93
CA PRO A 620 5.65 -0.09 1.54
C PRO A 620 4.54 0.93 1.28
N ALA A 621 4.39 1.94 2.15
CA ALA A 621 3.40 3.00 1.96
C ALA A 621 3.74 3.87 0.73
N ILE A 622 5.02 4.12 0.49
CA ILE A 622 5.49 4.84 -0.69
C ILE A 622 5.21 4.07 -1.99
N ASN A 623 5.55 2.78 -2.01
CA ASN A 623 5.42 1.92 -3.20
C ASN A 623 3.96 1.62 -3.54
N LEU A 624 3.12 1.43 -2.53
CA LEU A 624 1.68 1.32 -2.71
C LEU A 624 1.08 2.59 -3.35
N ALA A 625 1.51 3.79 -2.93
CA ALA A 625 1.10 5.03 -3.60
C ALA A 625 1.61 5.11 -5.06
N ARG A 626 2.84 4.68 -5.34
CA ARG A 626 3.39 4.56 -6.71
C ARG A 626 2.57 3.61 -7.58
N MET A 627 2.07 2.50 -7.02
CA MET A 627 1.20 1.55 -7.72
C MET A 627 -0.14 2.20 -8.13
N CYS A 628 -0.64 3.17 -7.37
CA CYS A 628 -1.85 3.91 -7.71
C CYS A 628 -1.64 4.79 -8.96
N ASP A 629 -0.49 5.47 -9.08
CA ASP A 629 -0.10 6.18 -10.31
C ASP A 629 0.15 5.24 -11.52
N VAL A 630 0.20 3.91 -11.33
CA VAL A 630 0.28 2.92 -12.43
C VAL A 630 -1.09 2.33 -12.78
N LEU A 631 -1.95 2.06 -11.79
CA LEU A 631 -3.24 1.39 -12.03
C LEU A 631 -4.44 2.33 -12.10
N TYR A 632 -4.39 3.54 -11.56
CA TYR A 632 -5.54 4.47 -11.45
C TYR A 632 -5.25 5.87 -12.02
N ASN A 633 -4.24 6.02 -12.86
CA ASN A 633 -3.90 7.31 -13.49
C ASN A 633 -4.81 7.68 -14.68
N VAL A 634 -5.45 6.69 -15.31
CA VAL A 634 -6.28 6.88 -16.52
C VAL A 634 -7.62 6.16 -16.45
N ASN A 635 -7.64 4.92 -15.97
CA ASN A 635 -8.83 4.08 -15.81
C ASN A 635 -8.66 3.17 -14.59
N ASP A 636 -9.66 2.34 -14.24
CA ASP A 636 -9.45 1.22 -13.31
C ASP A 636 -8.62 0.13 -14.01
N GLY A 637 -7.30 0.23 -13.91
CA GLY A 637 -6.36 -0.76 -14.44
C GLY A 637 -6.32 -2.07 -13.65
N PHE A 638 -6.97 -2.17 -12.48
CA PHE A 638 -7.03 -3.39 -11.68
C PHE A 638 -8.20 -4.28 -12.12
N THR A 639 -9.43 -3.75 -12.15
CA THR A 639 -10.61 -4.48 -12.65
C THR A 639 -10.62 -4.52 -14.19
N HIS A 640 -10.14 -3.45 -14.84
CA HIS A 640 -10.19 -3.26 -16.29
C HIS A 640 -8.80 -2.96 -16.88
N ALA A 641 -7.85 -3.88 -16.66
CA ALA A 641 -6.47 -3.81 -17.14
C ALA A 641 -6.37 -3.36 -18.62
N GLY A 642 -5.92 -2.11 -18.81
CA GLY A 642 -5.71 -1.51 -20.11
C GLY A 642 -4.45 -2.02 -20.81
N GLU A 643 -4.25 -1.59 -22.07
CA GLU A 643 -3.09 -1.98 -22.89
C GLU A 643 -1.75 -1.77 -22.17
N GLU A 644 -1.60 -0.67 -21.44
CA GLU A 644 -0.41 -0.33 -20.67
C GLU A 644 -0.13 -1.32 -19.54
N VAL A 645 -1.12 -1.62 -18.69
CA VAL A 645 -0.99 -2.58 -17.57
C VAL A 645 -0.69 -3.99 -18.11
N ILE A 646 -1.38 -4.39 -19.17
CA ILE A 646 -1.15 -5.65 -19.88
C ILE A 646 0.29 -5.71 -20.43
N ASN A 647 0.81 -4.60 -20.95
CA ASN A 647 2.18 -4.52 -21.44
C ASN A 647 3.21 -4.63 -20.30
N TYR A 648 2.99 -3.98 -19.15
CA TYR A 648 3.86 -4.15 -17.98
C TYR A 648 3.87 -5.60 -17.47
N ILE A 649 2.73 -6.26 -17.37
CA ILE A 649 2.64 -7.69 -16.98
C ILE A 649 3.41 -8.57 -17.98
N LYS A 650 3.30 -8.30 -19.28
CA LYS A 650 4.05 -9.01 -20.33
C LYS A 650 5.57 -8.81 -20.19
N LEU A 651 6.03 -7.58 -20.01
CA LEU A 651 7.44 -7.26 -19.87
C LEU A 651 8.05 -7.80 -18.57
N LEU A 652 7.32 -7.72 -17.45
CA LEU A 652 7.79 -8.21 -16.16
C LEU A 652 7.84 -9.74 -16.07
N PHE A 653 6.86 -10.46 -16.63
CA PHE A 653 6.69 -11.90 -16.36
C PHE A 653 6.76 -12.82 -17.59
N LEU A 654 6.70 -12.31 -18.82
CA LEU A 654 6.68 -13.13 -20.03
C LEU A 654 7.92 -12.94 -20.90
N HIS A 655 8.27 -11.69 -21.22
CA HIS A 655 9.36 -11.38 -22.13
C HIS A 655 10.72 -11.30 -21.42
N PRO A 656 11.77 -12.00 -21.90
CA PRO A 656 13.13 -11.80 -21.42
C PRO A 656 13.69 -10.45 -21.87
N ILE A 657 14.60 -9.89 -21.08
CA ILE A 657 15.54 -8.90 -21.60
C ILE A 657 16.67 -9.64 -22.30
N LEU A 658 17.05 -9.20 -23.50
CA LEU A 658 18.17 -9.77 -24.25
C LEU A 658 19.47 -9.21 -23.68
N VAL A 659 20.26 -10.08 -23.04
CA VAL A 659 21.56 -9.80 -22.41
C VAL A 659 22.57 -9.35 -23.46
#